data_AF-A0A932T5K2-F1
#
_entry.id   AF-A0A932T5K2-F1
#
_cell.length_a   1.000
_cell.length_b   1.000
_cell.length_c   1.000
_cell.angle_alpha   90.00
_cell.angle_beta   90.00
_cell.angle_gamma   90.00
#
_symmetry.space_group_name_H-M   'P 1'
#
loop_
_entity.id
_entity.type
_entity.pdbx_description
1 polymer ?
#
loop_
_entity_poly.entity_id
_entity_poly.type
_entity_poly.pdbx_seq_one_letter_code
_entity_poly.pdbx_strand_id
1 'polypeptide(L)'
;MTTCLRCAALLLGIVSYLQPCGADDSPAQGRLDRSNLLIYRDSDGTVRPVQSAADWQKRRAMVLAGMTKIMGPLPGDEKRCPLALEIEEEVDCGKFVRRQISYAAEPGGRVPAYLLVPKKVLDGKHQAPAILCPHPTHLELGPRTVVGLGAKNDMPYARELAERGYVCLAPCYPRMGGYEPDLEKLGYQSTTMKAIWDNIRGIDLLESFPWVQRGGVGAVGHSLGGHNTVYTAVFDERIKVAVTSCGLDSYVDYKNGDIRGWTSKWYMPRLLEFRDRLPEIPFDFHEMVGALAPRHCFINAPLNDDNFKWRSVDEVGRAAAQVYRLHDVPERLRIEHPDCPHDFPPAMRELAYQLFDQVLRAAKGKIGELPGTAGPRIAPIELTLVDDHAIGYGTFQSHNQKVVSNDHGIFMTHIRQANKEYTAQTWRLSRSTDGGKSFATVYEATNATSSPALETDEQGTVFALRPDYVDGHAYVYRFAPPDYREPVMTRIPGGSAGKYCAAFDAGRRQLYYLAHNQEFRVINFEGTILRSTTLFKPGPHAAVQYPHLSVAADGTLFAAWTTSAPDRYLYWDIHAMRSPDGGATWQTLAGAPLELPIVADDTGPADRISLDDEFEVHSWLSAFLARNGKLHLVYWAKNSPQRQHYVRYDAASGKREIDREPLLAGWRLAEPNDSAGLIAGRGAANSPLYCVTTVDDRKRLACVFSADNGASWRDFALGAETFPFRVYAIGAARETTRDGWIIGTFTDVKPEAKLYTEAESGKVYFFRIRAD
;
A
#
# COMPACT_ATOMS: atom_id res chain seq x y z
N MET A 1 -36.26 -22.35 -55.56
CA MET A 1 -35.93 -23.79 -55.67
C MET A 1 -34.85 -24.05 -54.62
N THR A 2 -35.19 -24.65 -53.47
CA THR A 2 -34.91 -26.08 -53.14
C THR A 2 -33.43 -26.44 -53.35
N THR A 3 -32.64 -27.07 -52.48
CA THR A 3 -32.69 -27.63 -51.10
C THR A 3 -31.34 -28.38 -50.95
N CYS A 4 -30.69 -28.39 -49.78
CA CYS A 4 -29.82 -29.47 -49.26
C CYS A 4 -29.31 -29.01 -47.86
N LEU A 5 -29.89 -29.39 -46.71
CA LEU A 5 -29.88 -30.68 -45.97
C LEU A 5 -28.48 -31.36 -45.96
N ARG A 6 -27.89 -31.87 -44.87
CA ARG A 6 -28.12 -32.04 -43.41
C ARG A 6 -26.72 -32.40 -42.85
N CYS A 7 -26.34 -32.04 -41.62
CA CYS A 7 -26.49 -32.91 -40.43
C CYS A 7 -26.32 -32.08 -39.15
N ALA A 8 -27.38 -32.07 -38.34
CA ALA A 8 -27.38 -31.62 -36.96
C ALA A 8 -27.31 -32.85 -36.05
N ALA A 9 -26.42 -32.82 -35.05
CA ALA A 9 -26.43 -33.79 -33.95
C ALA A 9 -25.85 -33.16 -32.67
N LEU A 10 -26.71 -33.16 -31.65
CA LEU A 10 -26.46 -33.17 -30.20
C LEU A 10 -25.63 -32.06 -29.53
N LEU A 11 -26.35 -31.15 -28.88
CA LEU A 11 -26.00 -30.61 -27.56
C LEU A 11 -27.30 -30.36 -26.77
N LEU A 12 -27.86 -31.45 -26.24
CA LEU A 12 -28.89 -31.41 -25.18
C LEU A 12 -28.16 -31.09 -23.87
N GLY A 13 -28.07 -29.80 -23.55
CA GLY A 13 -27.66 -29.33 -22.23
C GLY A 13 -28.81 -29.52 -21.24
N ILE A 14 -28.53 -30.30 -20.20
CA ILE A 14 -29.43 -30.63 -19.10
C ILE A 14 -29.90 -29.34 -18.42
N VAL A 15 -31.20 -29.02 -18.58
CA VAL A 15 -31.90 -28.05 -17.75
C VAL A 15 -32.39 -28.81 -16.52
N SER A 16 -31.65 -28.73 -15.42
CA SER A 16 -32.10 -29.22 -14.12
C SER A 16 -33.02 -28.17 -13.49
N TYR A 17 -34.33 -28.36 -13.64
CA TYR A 17 -35.33 -27.73 -12.78
C TYR A 17 -35.14 -28.26 -11.34
N LEU A 18 -34.65 -27.42 -10.43
CA LEU A 18 -34.77 -27.68 -8.99
C LEU A 18 -36.19 -27.31 -8.56
N GLN A 19 -37.05 -28.31 -8.38
CA GLN A 19 -38.26 -28.18 -7.56
C GLN A 19 -37.88 -27.93 -6.10
N PRO A 20 -38.69 -27.20 -5.32
CA PRO A 20 -38.42 -26.97 -3.91
C PRO A 20 -38.65 -28.28 -3.14
N CYS A 21 -37.55 -28.89 -2.67
CA CYS A 21 -37.63 -29.99 -1.73
C CYS A 21 -38.12 -29.44 -0.38
N GLY A 22 -39.01 -30.18 0.28
CA GLY A 22 -39.69 -29.78 1.51
C GLY A 22 -38.72 -29.40 2.64
N ALA A 23 -39.24 -28.56 3.55
CA ALA A 23 -38.56 -28.22 4.79
C ALA A 23 -38.29 -29.50 5.58
N ASP A 24 -37.03 -29.91 5.63
CA ASP A 24 -36.55 -31.02 6.44
C ASP A 24 -36.26 -30.49 7.85
N ASP A 25 -37.05 -30.92 8.83
CA ASP A 25 -36.88 -30.65 10.26
C ASP A 25 -35.68 -31.47 10.80
N SER A 26 -34.47 -31.09 10.37
CA SER A 26 -33.23 -31.62 10.94
C SER A 26 -32.92 -30.92 12.27
N PRO A 27 -32.43 -31.63 13.31
CA PRO A 27 -32.15 -31.03 14.62
C PRO A 27 -31.20 -29.82 14.47
N ALA A 28 -31.47 -28.74 15.21
CA ALA A 28 -30.80 -27.45 15.11
C ALA A 28 -29.26 -27.59 15.19
N GLN A 29 -28.61 -27.70 14.04
CA GLN A 29 -27.15 -27.77 13.97
C GLN A 29 -26.60 -26.39 14.31
N GLY A 30 -25.64 -26.34 15.24
CA GLY A 30 -25.09 -25.09 15.75
C GLY A 30 -24.49 -24.17 14.68
N ARG A 31 -24.53 -22.87 14.95
CA ARG A 31 -23.92 -21.82 14.12
C ARG A 31 -22.42 -22.09 13.94
N LEU A 32 -21.90 -21.88 12.73
CA LEU A 32 -20.45 -21.89 12.48
C LEU A 32 -19.80 -20.66 13.14
N ASP A 33 -18.53 -20.80 13.52
CA ASP A 33 -17.76 -19.71 14.10
C ASP A 33 -17.74 -18.49 13.16
N ARG A 34 -18.11 -17.32 13.70
CA ARG A 34 -18.13 -16.05 12.96
C ARG A 34 -16.72 -15.50 12.69
N SER A 35 -15.73 -15.91 13.48
CA SER A 35 -14.34 -15.46 13.35
C SER A 35 -13.50 -16.32 12.41
N ASN A 36 -13.92 -17.58 12.17
CA ASN A 36 -13.30 -18.48 11.19
C ASN A 36 -14.19 -18.57 9.95
N LEU A 37 -13.87 -17.78 8.93
CA LEU A 37 -14.62 -17.77 7.68
C LEU A 37 -14.19 -18.86 6.71
N LEU A 38 -13.07 -19.54 6.98
CA LEU A 38 -12.53 -20.60 6.10
C LEU A 38 -13.08 -21.99 6.42
N ILE A 39 -14.35 -22.05 6.82
CA ILE A 39 -15.11 -23.29 6.99
C ILE A 39 -16.52 -23.12 6.43
N TYR A 40 -17.10 -24.19 5.91
CA TYR A 40 -18.49 -24.26 5.46
C TYR A 40 -19.13 -25.58 5.88
N ARG A 41 -20.46 -25.63 5.88
CA ARG A 41 -21.22 -26.86 6.12
C ARG A 41 -21.70 -27.42 4.78
N ASP A 42 -21.33 -28.66 4.48
CA ASP A 42 -21.73 -29.33 3.23
C ASP A 42 -23.14 -29.92 3.34
N SER A 43 -23.67 -30.45 2.23
CA SER A 43 -25.04 -30.99 2.18
C SER A 43 -25.30 -32.17 3.12
N ASP A 44 -24.25 -32.88 3.54
CA ASP A 44 -24.31 -33.99 4.51
C ASP A 44 -24.25 -33.51 5.98
N GLY A 45 -24.19 -32.20 6.22
CA GLY A 45 -24.07 -31.59 7.55
C GLY A 45 -22.64 -31.50 8.09
N THR A 46 -21.64 -32.06 7.40
CA THR A 46 -20.24 -32.04 7.81
C THR A 46 -19.63 -30.65 7.62
N VAL A 47 -18.85 -30.21 8.61
CA VAL A 47 -18.06 -28.97 8.49
C VAL A 47 -16.76 -29.27 7.74
N ARG A 48 -16.52 -28.56 6.63
CA ARG A 48 -15.36 -28.71 5.75
C ARG A 48 -14.57 -27.39 5.67
N PRO A 49 -13.25 -27.43 5.44
CA PRO A 49 -12.47 -26.22 5.21
C PRO A 49 -12.82 -25.57 3.87
N VAL A 50 -12.77 -24.25 3.81
CA VAL A 50 -12.80 -23.48 2.56
C VAL A 50 -11.37 -23.41 2.02
N GLN A 51 -11.13 -24.02 0.86
CA GLN A 51 -9.80 -24.04 0.22
C GLN A 51 -9.79 -23.32 -1.14
N SER A 52 -10.97 -22.96 -1.65
CA SER A 52 -11.14 -22.33 -2.95
C SER A 52 -12.25 -21.28 -2.94
N ALA A 53 -12.26 -20.42 -3.96
CA ALA A 53 -13.37 -19.49 -4.19
C ALA A 53 -14.73 -20.20 -4.32
N ALA A 54 -14.76 -21.43 -4.86
CA ALA A 54 -15.98 -22.21 -4.99
C ALA A 54 -16.51 -22.70 -3.63
N ASP A 55 -15.61 -23.14 -2.74
CA ASP A 55 -15.99 -23.48 -1.36
C ASP A 55 -16.49 -22.24 -0.61
N TRP A 56 -15.88 -21.08 -0.84
CA TRP A 56 -16.33 -19.83 -0.24
C TRP A 56 -17.76 -19.48 -0.65
N GLN A 57 -18.16 -19.74 -1.90
CA GLN A 57 -19.55 -19.50 -2.31
C GLN A 57 -20.55 -20.33 -1.51
N LYS A 58 -20.18 -21.55 -1.06
CA LYS A 58 -21.02 -22.34 -0.15
C LYS A 58 -21.18 -21.64 1.20
N ARG A 59 -20.09 -21.13 1.79
CA ARG A 59 -20.13 -20.36 3.04
C ARG A 59 -20.94 -19.07 2.87
N ARG A 60 -20.75 -18.34 1.78
CA ARG A 60 -21.51 -17.12 1.45
C ARG A 60 -23.01 -17.40 1.31
N ALA A 61 -23.41 -18.52 0.70
CA ALA A 61 -24.82 -18.92 0.62
C ALA A 61 -25.44 -19.11 2.02
N MET A 62 -24.68 -19.65 2.98
CA MET A 62 -25.13 -19.75 4.38
C MET A 62 -25.31 -18.36 5.02
N VAL A 63 -24.42 -17.41 4.74
CA VAL A 63 -24.55 -16.02 5.21
C VAL A 63 -25.82 -15.38 4.67
N LEU A 64 -26.08 -15.52 3.36
CA LEU A 64 -27.29 -15.02 2.72
C LEU A 64 -28.56 -15.66 3.29
N ALA A 65 -28.52 -16.97 3.59
CA ALA A 65 -29.62 -17.66 4.24
C ALA A 65 -29.86 -17.14 5.66
N GLY A 66 -28.80 -16.87 6.43
CA GLY A 66 -28.88 -16.28 7.76
C GLY A 66 -29.47 -14.86 7.74
N MET A 67 -29.01 -14.01 6.81
CA MET A 67 -29.56 -12.68 6.59
C MET A 67 -31.04 -12.75 6.21
N THR A 68 -31.39 -13.60 5.25
CA THR A 68 -32.77 -13.82 4.80
C THR A 68 -33.68 -14.31 5.92
N LYS A 69 -33.16 -15.20 6.79
CA LYS A 69 -33.91 -15.69 7.95
C LYS A 69 -34.31 -14.56 8.90
N ILE A 70 -33.52 -13.51 9.04
CA ILE A 70 -33.78 -12.40 9.97
C ILE A 70 -34.47 -11.22 9.29
N MET A 71 -34.01 -10.82 8.11
CA MET A 71 -34.51 -9.66 7.37
C MET A 71 -35.79 -9.98 6.58
N GLY A 72 -36.06 -11.26 6.30
CA GLY A 72 -37.07 -11.70 5.34
C GLY A 72 -36.46 -11.99 3.95
N PRO A 73 -37.20 -12.64 3.05
CA PRO A 73 -36.71 -12.98 1.71
C PRO A 73 -36.44 -11.74 0.85
N LEU A 74 -35.33 -11.76 0.10
CA LEU A 74 -35.13 -10.82 -0.99
C LEU A 74 -36.14 -11.15 -2.11
N PRO A 75 -36.90 -10.16 -2.62
CA PRO A 75 -37.82 -10.41 -3.73
C PRO A 75 -37.12 -10.85 -5.02
N GLY A 76 -37.83 -11.62 -5.85
CA GLY A 76 -37.38 -12.02 -7.18
C GLY A 76 -37.96 -11.15 -8.30
N ASP A 77 -37.90 -11.67 -9.52
CA ASP A 77 -38.37 -10.96 -10.73
C ASP A 77 -39.87 -10.67 -10.71
N GLU A 78 -40.66 -11.41 -9.93
CA GLU A 78 -42.11 -11.18 -9.76
C GLU A 78 -42.45 -9.81 -9.19
N LYS A 79 -41.50 -9.19 -8.49
CA LYS A 79 -41.64 -7.84 -7.93
C LYS A 79 -41.08 -6.74 -8.84
N ARG A 80 -40.40 -7.07 -9.94
CA ARG A 80 -39.88 -6.07 -10.86
C ARG A 80 -41.01 -5.46 -11.68
N CYS A 81 -40.97 -4.15 -11.86
CA CYS A 81 -41.89 -3.39 -12.71
C CYS A 81 -41.12 -2.29 -13.48
N PRO A 82 -41.71 -1.66 -14.52
CA PRO A 82 -41.09 -0.49 -15.14
C PRO A 82 -40.77 0.57 -14.09
N LEU A 83 -39.55 1.12 -14.13
CA LEU A 83 -39.05 2.06 -13.11
C LEU A 83 -39.88 3.34 -13.01
N ALA A 84 -40.63 3.70 -14.07
CA ALA A 84 -41.59 4.81 -14.09
C ALA A 84 -41.06 6.07 -13.36
N LEU A 85 -39.88 6.54 -13.80
CA LEU A 85 -39.18 7.69 -13.22
C LEU A 85 -40.04 8.95 -13.36
N GLU A 86 -40.26 9.64 -12.25
CA GLU A 86 -40.87 10.96 -12.20
C GLU A 86 -39.86 11.95 -11.61
N ILE A 87 -39.75 13.13 -12.24
CA ILE A 87 -38.93 14.24 -11.76
C ILE A 87 -39.88 15.29 -11.19
N GLU A 88 -39.80 15.52 -9.89
CA GLU A 88 -40.66 16.46 -9.15
C GLU A 88 -40.08 17.87 -9.17
N GLU A 89 -38.75 17.97 -9.06
CA GLU A 89 -38.01 19.23 -9.06
C GLU A 89 -36.65 19.01 -9.72
N GLU A 90 -36.14 20.01 -10.43
CA GLU A 90 -34.75 20.08 -10.89
C GLU A 90 -34.15 21.44 -10.52
N VAL A 91 -32.97 21.41 -9.88
CA VAL A 91 -32.24 22.61 -9.47
C VAL A 91 -30.84 22.58 -10.07
N ASP A 92 -30.46 23.67 -10.74
CA ASP A 92 -29.09 23.89 -11.18
C ASP A 92 -28.18 24.22 -9.98
N CYS A 93 -27.17 23.39 -9.73
CA CYS A 93 -26.21 23.55 -8.63
C CYS A 93 -24.80 23.91 -9.15
N GLY A 94 -24.71 24.55 -10.32
CA GLY A 94 -23.44 24.94 -10.94
C GLY A 94 -22.81 23.81 -11.74
N LYS A 95 -22.10 22.87 -11.10
CA LYS A 95 -21.37 21.77 -11.77
C LYS A 95 -22.26 20.57 -12.15
N PHE A 96 -23.38 20.43 -11.47
CA PHE A 96 -24.34 19.33 -11.64
C PHE A 96 -25.77 19.87 -11.50
N VAL A 97 -26.75 19.10 -11.96
CA VAL A 97 -28.16 19.32 -11.64
C VAL A 97 -28.58 18.36 -10.53
N ARG A 98 -29.35 18.84 -9.56
CA ARG A 98 -29.96 18.00 -8.52
C ARG A 98 -31.44 17.86 -8.84
N ARG A 99 -31.90 16.62 -8.96
CA ARG A 99 -33.30 16.29 -9.20
C ARG A 99 -33.92 15.64 -7.96
N GLN A 100 -35.05 16.15 -7.50
CA GLN A 100 -35.94 15.38 -6.64
C GLN A 100 -36.75 14.46 -7.54
N ILE A 101 -36.68 13.16 -7.28
CA ILE A 101 -37.29 12.15 -8.13
C ILE A 101 -38.09 11.14 -7.31
N SER A 102 -38.98 10.42 -7.99
CA SER A 102 -39.51 9.16 -7.49
C SER A 102 -39.45 8.09 -8.59
N TYR A 103 -39.25 6.82 -8.19
CA TYR A 103 -39.26 5.69 -9.12
C TYR A 103 -40.00 4.50 -8.53
N ALA A 104 -40.69 3.73 -9.37
CA ALA A 104 -41.35 2.49 -8.97
C ALA A 104 -40.31 1.38 -8.77
N ALA A 105 -40.11 0.98 -7.52
CA ALA A 105 -39.26 -0.17 -7.19
C ALA A 105 -40.00 -1.49 -7.42
N GLU A 106 -41.30 -1.51 -7.11
CA GLU A 106 -42.19 -2.67 -7.22
C GLU A 106 -43.65 -2.23 -7.47
N PRO A 107 -44.55 -3.12 -7.91
CA PRO A 107 -45.97 -2.79 -8.02
C PRO A 107 -46.54 -2.25 -6.69
N GLY A 108 -47.08 -1.03 -6.72
CA GLY A 108 -47.62 -0.36 -5.54
C GLY A 108 -46.59 0.28 -4.60
N GLY A 109 -45.28 0.21 -4.92
CA GLY A 109 -44.20 0.80 -4.13
C GLY A 109 -43.34 1.76 -4.95
N ARG A 110 -43.41 3.06 -4.63
CA ARG A 110 -42.53 4.11 -5.20
C ARG A 110 -41.55 4.61 -4.15
N VAL A 111 -40.31 4.84 -4.58
CA VAL A 111 -39.19 5.28 -3.75
C VAL A 111 -38.88 6.73 -4.06
N PRO A 112 -39.06 7.65 -3.10
CA PRO A 112 -38.53 9.01 -3.20
C PRO A 112 -37.00 8.99 -3.13
N ALA A 113 -36.35 9.79 -3.97
CA ALA A 113 -34.90 9.87 -4.00
C ALA A 113 -34.42 11.23 -4.52
N TYR A 114 -33.13 11.50 -4.33
CA TYR A 114 -32.44 12.56 -5.06
C TYR A 114 -31.45 11.96 -6.06
N LEU A 115 -31.46 12.50 -7.29
CA LEU A 115 -30.53 12.15 -8.35
C LEU A 115 -29.68 13.37 -8.72
N LEU A 116 -28.37 13.26 -8.55
CA LEU A 116 -27.43 14.32 -8.87
C LEU A 116 -26.68 13.94 -10.14
N VAL A 117 -26.78 14.78 -11.18
CA VAL A 117 -26.26 14.50 -12.51
C VAL A 117 -25.24 15.57 -12.91
N PRO A 118 -23.96 15.24 -13.09
CA PRO A 118 -22.96 16.18 -13.59
C PRO A 118 -23.38 16.77 -14.93
N LYS A 119 -23.29 18.08 -15.11
CA LYS A 119 -23.75 18.72 -16.37
C LYS A 119 -23.01 18.20 -17.60
N LYS A 120 -21.77 17.77 -17.43
CA LYS A 120 -20.93 17.22 -18.50
C LYS A 120 -21.57 16.00 -19.19
N VAL A 121 -22.44 15.25 -18.52
CA VAL A 121 -23.08 14.07 -19.12
C VAL A 121 -24.46 14.35 -19.74
N LEU A 122 -25.01 15.55 -19.52
CA LEU A 122 -26.32 15.95 -20.06
C LEU A 122 -26.28 16.24 -21.56
N ASP A 123 -25.10 16.45 -22.14
CA ASP A 123 -24.91 16.63 -23.59
C ASP A 123 -25.13 15.34 -24.40
N GLY A 124 -25.30 14.20 -23.73
CA GLY A 124 -25.48 12.88 -24.34
C GLY A 124 -24.22 12.29 -24.98
N LYS A 125 -23.07 12.95 -24.88
CA LYS A 125 -21.78 12.51 -25.47
C LYS A 125 -20.84 11.88 -24.46
N HIS A 126 -21.06 12.15 -23.18
CA HIS A 126 -20.21 11.65 -22.11
C HIS A 126 -20.96 10.71 -21.17
N GLN A 127 -20.24 9.70 -20.69
CA GLN A 127 -20.66 8.86 -19.58
C GLN A 127 -19.88 9.14 -18.31
N ALA A 128 -20.53 9.01 -17.16
CA ALA A 128 -19.94 9.09 -15.83
C ALA A 128 -20.22 7.82 -15.01
N PRO A 129 -19.28 7.39 -14.15
CA PRO A 129 -19.54 6.36 -13.16
C PRO A 129 -20.63 6.81 -12.16
N ALA A 130 -21.34 5.84 -11.60
CA ALA A 130 -22.43 6.09 -10.67
C ALA A 130 -22.15 5.58 -9.25
N ILE A 131 -22.69 6.29 -8.26
CA ILE A 131 -22.58 5.97 -6.83
C ILE A 131 -23.98 5.96 -6.20
N LEU A 132 -24.30 4.88 -5.49
CA LEU A 132 -25.42 4.80 -4.57
C LEU A 132 -25.02 5.46 -3.24
N CYS A 133 -25.84 6.35 -2.72
CA CYS A 133 -25.56 7.16 -1.54
C CYS A 133 -26.64 7.00 -0.46
N PRO A 134 -26.76 5.85 0.23
CA PRO A 134 -27.74 5.66 1.30
C PRO A 134 -27.45 6.61 2.47
N HIS A 135 -28.47 7.34 2.93
CA HIS A 135 -28.30 8.44 3.89
C HIS A 135 -28.22 7.97 5.37
N PRO A 136 -27.66 8.79 6.29
CA PRO A 136 -27.63 8.48 7.73
C PRO A 136 -29.02 8.62 8.38
N THR A 137 -29.13 8.27 9.67
CA THR A 137 -30.37 8.37 10.44
C THR A 137 -30.80 9.83 10.60
N HIS A 138 -31.72 10.27 9.76
CA HIS A 138 -32.32 11.60 9.87
C HIS A 138 -33.81 11.53 9.52
N LEU A 139 -34.66 11.50 10.56
CA LEU A 139 -36.10 11.21 10.40
C LEU A 139 -36.81 12.21 9.49
N GLU A 140 -36.53 13.50 9.63
CA GLU A 140 -37.20 14.55 8.86
C GLU A 140 -36.53 14.83 7.50
N LEU A 141 -35.20 15.02 7.50
CA LEU A 141 -34.47 15.41 6.28
C LEU A 141 -34.19 14.21 5.35
N GLY A 142 -33.97 13.01 5.89
CA GLY A 142 -33.59 11.81 5.13
C GLY A 142 -32.43 12.08 4.17
N PRO A 143 -32.58 11.79 2.85
CA PRO A 143 -31.53 11.97 1.86
C PRO A 143 -31.13 13.42 1.61
N ARG A 144 -31.89 14.41 2.11
CA ARG A 144 -31.52 15.84 2.00
C ARG A 144 -30.16 16.15 2.63
N THR A 145 -29.81 15.42 3.68
CA THR A 145 -28.53 15.55 4.41
C THR A 145 -27.31 15.30 3.52
N VAL A 146 -27.40 14.37 2.57
CA VAL A 146 -26.25 13.95 1.76
C VAL A 146 -26.11 14.72 0.44
N VAL A 147 -27.17 15.43 0.03
CA VAL A 147 -27.24 16.18 -1.24
C VAL A 147 -27.08 17.70 -1.08
N GLY A 148 -26.64 18.13 0.09
CA GLY A 148 -26.40 19.55 0.41
C GLY A 148 -27.66 20.36 0.68
N LEU A 149 -28.73 19.70 1.16
CA LEU A 149 -29.94 20.34 1.68
C LEU A 149 -30.08 20.16 3.20
N GLY A 150 -29.00 19.71 3.83
CA GLY A 150 -28.88 19.48 5.27
C GLY A 150 -28.35 20.67 6.06
N ALA A 151 -28.12 20.46 7.36
CA ALA A 151 -27.43 21.42 8.22
C ALA A 151 -25.94 21.54 7.86
N LYS A 152 -25.27 22.59 8.36
CA LYS A 152 -23.86 22.88 8.07
C LYS A 152 -22.89 21.73 8.44
N ASN A 153 -23.26 20.88 9.39
CA ASN A 153 -22.46 19.75 9.87
C ASN A 153 -22.81 18.42 9.16
N ASP A 154 -23.76 18.42 8.22
CA ASP A 154 -24.10 17.20 7.49
C ASP A 154 -22.99 16.86 6.49
N MET A 155 -22.66 15.57 6.39
CA MET A 155 -21.66 15.02 5.47
C MET A 155 -22.26 14.91 4.06
N PRO A 156 -22.07 15.89 3.16
CA PRO A 156 -22.85 15.98 1.93
C PRO A 156 -22.15 15.18 0.82
N TYR A 157 -21.84 13.91 1.07
CA TYR A 157 -20.96 13.12 0.20
C TYR A 157 -21.54 12.88 -1.19
N ALA A 158 -22.87 12.82 -1.36
CA ALA A 158 -23.48 12.71 -2.68
C ALA A 158 -23.27 14.00 -3.49
N ARG A 159 -23.37 15.18 -2.83
CA ARG A 159 -23.03 16.47 -3.45
C ARG A 159 -21.56 16.53 -3.84
N GLU A 160 -20.67 16.20 -2.90
CA GLU A 160 -19.21 16.26 -3.11
C GLU A 160 -18.77 15.33 -4.27
N LEU A 161 -19.36 14.13 -4.38
CA LEU A 161 -19.11 13.21 -5.49
C LEU A 161 -19.70 13.70 -6.83
N ALA A 162 -20.90 14.30 -6.82
CA ALA A 162 -21.48 14.89 -8.02
C ALA A 162 -20.61 16.04 -8.56
N GLU A 163 -20.05 16.88 -7.68
CA GLU A 163 -19.09 17.93 -8.04
C GLU A 163 -17.80 17.37 -8.65
N ARG A 164 -17.41 16.14 -8.30
CA ARG A 164 -16.29 15.40 -8.90
C ARG A 164 -16.66 14.72 -10.23
N GLY A 165 -17.93 14.74 -10.63
CA GLY A 165 -18.38 14.18 -11.89
C GLY A 165 -18.90 12.75 -11.81
N TYR A 166 -19.35 12.30 -10.64
CA TYR A 166 -20.14 11.07 -10.49
C TYR A 166 -21.63 11.33 -10.64
N VAL A 167 -22.38 10.37 -11.18
CA VAL A 167 -23.84 10.35 -11.05
C VAL A 167 -24.17 9.77 -9.68
N CYS A 168 -24.87 10.51 -8.82
CA CYS A 168 -25.18 10.05 -7.47
C CYS A 168 -26.69 9.87 -7.29
N LEU A 169 -27.10 8.71 -6.78
CA LEU A 169 -28.47 8.44 -6.36
C LEU A 169 -28.53 8.29 -4.85
N ALA A 170 -29.36 9.08 -4.18
CA ALA A 170 -29.62 8.99 -2.74
C ALA A 170 -31.10 8.62 -2.51
N PRO A 171 -31.43 7.31 -2.43
CA PRO A 171 -32.79 6.86 -2.11
C PRO A 171 -33.14 7.15 -0.65
N CYS A 172 -34.42 7.40 -0.39
CA CYS A 172 -34.92 7.51 0.97
C CYS A 172 -35.02 6.13 1.62
N TYR A 173 -34.52 6.00 2.85
CA TYR A 173 -34.72 4.79 3.66
C TYR A 173 -36.19 4.71 4.11
N PRO A 174 -36.81 3.51 4.11
CA PRO A 174 -38.17 3.32 4.62
C PRO A 174 -38.36 3.91 6.01
N ARG A 175 -39.38 4.75 6.09
CA ARG A 175 -39.84 5.48 7.27
C ARG A 175 -38.91 6.61 7.76
N MET A 176 -38.21 7.23 6.82
CA MET A 176 -37.46 8.47 7.02
C MET A 176 -37.77 9.42 5.87
N GLY A 177 -37.48 10.71 6.02
CA GLY A 177 -37.61 11.70 4.95
C GLY A 177 -39.01 11.82 4.35
N GLY A 178 -40.06 11.42 5.09
CA GLY A 178 -41.44 11.36 4.62
C GLY A 178 -41.82 10.13 3.78
N TYR A 179 -40.92 9.16 3.62
CA TYR A 179 -41.20 7.91 2.90
C TYR A 179 -41.74 6.83 3.84
N GLU A 180 -43.06 6.61 3.89
CA GLU A 180 -43.69 5.63 4.78
C GLU A 180 -44.38 4.49 4.00
N PRO A 181 -43.63 3.51 3.46
CA PRO A 181 -44.25 2.40 2.73
C PRO A 181 -45.01 1.46 3.67
N ASP A 182 -46.18 0.99 3.22
CA ASP A 182 -46.94 -0.05 3.90
C ASP A 182 -46.27 -1.42 3.71
N LEU A 183 -45.39 -1.77 4.65
CA LEU A 183 -44.58 -2.99 4.57
C LEU A 183 -45.42 -4.26 4.56
N GLU A 184 -46.53 -4.30 5.30
CA GLU A 184 -47.37 -5.49 5.39
C GLU A 184 -48.08 -5.74 4.06
N LYS A 185 -48.69 -4.68 3.50
CA LYS A 185 -49.31 -4.76 2.17
C LYS A 185 -48.31 -5.09 1.07
N LEU A 186 -47.07 -4.64 1.21
CA LEU A 186 -45.98 -4.96 0.30
C LEU A 186 -45.29 -6.30 0.62
N GLY A 187 -45.67 -7.01 1.68
CA GLY A 187 -45.14 -8.34 2.03
C GLY A 187 -43.71 -8.36 2.58
N TYR A 188 -43.24 -7.30 3.23
CA TYR A 188 -41.91 -7.24 3.86
C TYR A 188 -41.96 -7.48 5.37
N GLN A 189 -41.04 -8.31 5.86
CA GLN A 189 -40.87 -8.59 7.30
C GLN A 189 -40.00 -7.55 8.01
N SER A 190 -39.20 -6.78 7.26
CA SER A 190 -38.31 -5.76 7.79
C SER A 190 -38.22 -4.57 6.84
N THR A 191 -38.03 -3.39 7.42
CA THR A 191 -37.64 -2.17 6.68
C THR A 191 -36.26 -2.35 6.04
N THR A 192 -35.37 -3.10 6.65
CA THR A 192 -34.03 -3.39 6.12
C THR A 192 -34.10 -4.11 4.77
N MET A 193 -34.91 -5.18 4.64
CA MET A 193 -35.07 -5.87 3.35
C MET A 193 -35.77 -4.99 2.31
N LYS A 194 -36.74 -4.16 2.73
CA LYS A 194 -37.36 -3.17 1.85
C LYS A 194 -36.33 -2.16 1.32
N ALA A 195 -35.45 -1.64 2.19
CA ALA A 195 -34.40 -0.69 1.81
C ALA A 195 -33.39 -1.30 0.85
N ILE A 196 -32.98 -2.56 1.08
CA ILE A 196 -32.10 -3.31 0.17
C ILE A 196 -32.75 -3.43 -1.21
N TRP A 197 -34.03 -3.80 -1.28
CA TRP A 197 -34.77 -3.86 -2.54
C TRP A 197 -34.86 -2.49 -3.23
N ASP A 198 -35.17 -1.43 -2.49
CA ASP A 198 -35.25 -0.07 -3.01
C ASP A 198 -33.92 0.41 -3.60
N ASN A 199 -32.81 0.07 -2.94
CA ASN A 199 -31.46 0.33 -3.42
C ASN A 199 -31.14 -0.48 -4.68
N ILE A 200 -31.44 -1.78 -4.73
CA ILE A 200 -31.25 -2.65 -5.92
C ILE A 200 -31.99 -2.07 -7.13
N ARG A 201 -33.24 -1.65 -6.93
CA ARG A 201 -34.06 -1.01 -7.96
C ARG A 201 -33.55 0.39 -8.33
N GLY A 202 -32.93 1.09 -7.38
CA GLY A 202 -32.20 2.33 -7.64
C GLY A 202 -30.95 2.12 -8.51
N ILE A 203 -30.24 1.00 -8.33
CA ILE A 203 -29.12 0.63 -9.21
C ILE A 203 -29.63 0.30 -10.61
N ASP A 204 -30.77 -0.40 -10.72
CA ASP A 204 -31.42 -0.61 -12.03
C ASP A 204 -31.77 0.72 -12.72
N LEU A 205 -32.21 1.73 -11.96
CA LEU A 205 -32.45 3.08 -12.46
C LEU A 205 -31.17 3.75 -12.94
N LEU A 206 -30.09 3.72 -12.15
CA LEU A 206 -28.79 4.25 -12.57
C LEU A 206 -28.31 3.59 -13.86
N GLU A 207 -28.40 2.27 -13.96
CA GLU A 207 -28.04 1.53 -15.16
C GLU A 207 -29.05 1.73 -16.31
N SER A 208 -30.24 2.27 -16.09
CA SER A 208 -31.14 2.58 -17.21
C SER A 208 -30.67 3.78 -18.05
N PHE A 209 -29.86 4.67 -17.47
CA PHE A 209 -29.44 5.89 -18.15
C PHE A 209 -28.30 5.63 -19.16
N PRO A 210 -28.38 6.18 -20.39
CA PRO A 210 -27.33 5.99 -21.41
C PRO A 210 -26.03 6.73 -21.08
N TRP A 211 -26.12 7.75 -20.22
CA TRP A 211 -25.02 8.60 -19.76
C TRP A 211 -24.40 8.13 -18.42
N VAL A 212 -24.85 6.98 -17.89
CA VAL A 212 -24.17 6.27 -16.81
C VAL A 212 -23.24 5.21 -17.40
N GLN A 213 -22.00 5.17 -16.93
CA GLN A 213 -21.00 4.20 -17.36
C GLN A 213 -21.40 2.78 -16.92
N ARG A 214 -21.20 1.81 -17.82
CA ARG A 214 -21.43 0.38 -17.56
C ARG A 214 -20.26 -0.25 -16.82
N GLY A 215 -20.50 -1.35 -16.10
CA GLY A 215 -19.46 -2.12 -15.39
C GLY A 215 -19.63 -2.19 -13.87
N GLY A 216 -20.66 -1.52 -13.33
CA GLY A 216 -21.02 -1.54 -11.91
C GLY A 216 -21.00 -0.15 -11.27
N VAL A 217 -21.39 -0.09 -10.00
CA VAL A 217 -21.54 1.16 -9.24
C VAL A 217 -20.69 1.13 -7.97
N GLY A 218 -20.39 2.30 -7.42
CA GLY A 218 -19.94 2.42 -6.04
C GLY A 218 -21.13 2.58 -5.09
N ALA A 219 -20.92 2.36 -3.80
CA ALA A 219 -21.87 2.70 -2.76
C ALA A 219 -21.14 3.31 -1.55
N VAL A 220 -21.66 4.39 -0.99
CA VAL A 220 -21.12 5.05 0.20
C VAL A 220 -22.23 5.49 1.14
N GLY A 221 -22.05 5.21 2.44
CA GLY A 221 -22.97 5.73 3.45
C GLY A 221 -22.33 5.84 4.83
N HIS A 222 -23.00 6.62 5.68
CA HIS A 222 -22.60 6.87 7.07
C HIS A 222 -23.71 6.40 8.03
N SER A 223 -23.34 5.79 9.16
CA SER A 223 -24.29 5.32 10.18
C SER A 223 -25.32 4.33 9.60
N LEU A 224 -26.62 4.65 9.62
CA LEU A 224 -27.66 3.96 8.85
C LEU A 224 -27.24 3.65 7.41
N GLY A 225 -26.73 4.67 6.73
CA GLY A 225 -26.27 4.53 5.36
C GLY A 225 -25.08 3.58 5.22
N GLY A 226 -24.23 3.50 6.25
CA GLY A 226 -23.04 2.66 6.29
C GLY A 226 -23.40 1.17 6.31
N HIS A 227 -24.22 0.72 7.26
CA HIS A 227 -24.69 -0.68 7.22
C HIS A 227 -25.61 -0.96 6.04
N ASN A 228 -26.45 0.00 5.62
CA ASN A 228 -27.32 -0.22 4.46
C ASN A 228 -26.50 -0.42 3.18
N THR A 229 -25.35 0.25 3.07
CA THR A 229 -24.36 0.02 2.02
C THR A 229 -23.83 -1.42 2.06
N VAL A 230 -23.43 -1.91 3.23
CA VAL A 230 -22.94 -3.31 3.40
C VAL A 230 -24.05 -4.31 3.08
N TYR A 231 -25.24 -4.15 3.65
CA TYR A 231 -26.37 -5.05 3.43
C TYR A 231 -26.74 -5.13 1.95
N THR A 232 -26.88 -3.98 1.29
CA THR A 232 -27.18 -3.94 -0.15
C THR A 232 -26.07 -4.60 -0.95
N ALA A 233 -24.80 -4.32 -0.64
CA ALA A 233 -23.66 -4.91 -1.34
C ALA A 233 -23.56 -6.43 -1.16
N VAL A 234 -24.02 -7.01 -0.04
CA VAL A 234 -24.06 -8.48 0.11
C VAL A 234 -25.05 -9.11 -0.88
N PHE A 235 -26.20 -8.47 -1.12
CA PHE A 235 -27.23 -8.97 -2.04
C PHE A 235 -27.03 -8.57 -3.51
N ASP A 236 -26.32 -7.48 -3.79
CA ASP A 236 -26.10 -6.97 -5.16
C ASP A 236 -24.61 -6.84 -5.51
N GLU A 237 -24.15 -7.72 -6.41
CA GLU A 237 -22.75 -7.80 -6.85
C GLU A 237 -22.37 -6.73 -7.88
N ARG A 238 -23.33 -5.90 -8.34
CA ARG A 238 -23.05 -4.73 -9.19
C ARG A 238 -22.36 -3.62 -8.42
N ILE A 239 -22.50 -3.57 -7.09
CA ILE A 239 -21.71 -2.68 -6.23
C ILE A 239 -20.27 -3.20 -6.22
N LYS A 240 -19.34 -2.50 -6.87
CA LYS A 240 -17.92 -2.88 -6.99
C LYS A 240 -17.04 -2.31 -5.88
N VAL A 241 -17.49 -1.22 -5.26
CA VAL A 241 -16.83 -0.55 -4.14
C VAL A 241 -17.89 -0.22 -3.10
N ALA A 242 -17.75 -0.75 -1.89
CA ALA A 242 -18.61 -0.45 -0.75
C ALA A 242 -17.81 0.36 0.29
N VAL A 243 -18.27 1.58 0.58
CA VAL A 243 -17.69 2.46 1.60
C VAL A 243 -18.68 2.58 2.74
N THR A 244 -18.28 2.14 3.93
CA THR A 244 -19.11 2.23 5.14
C THR A 244 -18.38 3.06 6.19
N SER A 245 -19.02 4.14 6.64
CA SER A 245 -18.53 4.98 7.72
C SER A 245 -19.43 4.81 8.93
N CYS A 246 -18.82 4.51 10.08
CA CYS A 246 -19.52 4.37 11.36
C CYS A 246 -20.77 3.50 11.23
N GLY A 247 -20.69 2.43 10.43
CA GLY A 247 -21.87 1.68 10.01
C GLY A 247 -22.02 0.34 10.71
N LEU A 248 -20.96 -0.17 11.36
CA LEU A 248 -20.93 -1.55 11.83
C LEU A 248 -19.97 -1.76 13.00
N ASP A 249 -20.32 -2.75 13.82
CA ASP A 249 -19.46 -3.61 14.63
C ASP A 249 -20.18 -4.97 14.75
N SER A 250 -19.64 -5.95 15.49
CA SER A 250 -20.35 -7.22 15.68
C SER A 250 -21.65 -7.02 16.46
N TYR A 251 -22.74 -7.69 16.07
CA TYR A 251 -23.99 -7.63 16.84
C TYR A 251 -23.82 -8.07 18.29
N VAL A 252 -22.87 -8.98 18.55
CA VAL A 252 -22.57 -9.46 19.91
C VAL A 252 -21.81 -8.41 20.73
N ASP A 253 -21.05 -7.54 20.08
CA ASP A 253 -20.26 -6.50 20.74
C ASP A 253 -21.00 -5.16 20.83
N TYR A 254 -21.97 -4.95 19.94
CA TYR A 254 -22.78 -3.73 19.83
C TYR A 254 -23.35 -3.35 21.20
N LYS A 255 -22.97 -2.16 21.69
CA LYS A 255 -23.38 -1.63 23.01
C LYS A 255 -23.26 -2.66 24.16
N ASN A 256 -22.20 -3.49 24.13
CA ASN A 256 -21.96 -4.57 25.10
C ASN A 256 -23.04 -5.67 25.10
N GLY A 257 -23.52 -6.04 23.92
CA GLY A 257 -24.57 -7.05 23.71
C GLY A 257 -25.99 -6.48 23.69
N ASP A 258 -26.16 -5.17 23.78
CA ASP A 258 -27.48 -4.54 23.69
C ASP A 258 -27.90 -4.30 22.24
N ILE A 259 -28.48 -5.32 21.62
CA ILE A 259 -28.95 -5.28 20.21
C ILE A 259 -30.22 -4.46 19.97
N ARG A 260 -30.77 -3.75 20.98
CA ARG A 260 -32.05 -3.03 20.84
C ARG A 260 -32.05 -1.99 19.72
N GLY A 261 -30.89 -1.42 19.38
CA GLY A 261 -30.71 -0.52 18.24
C GLY A 261 -31.09 -1.17 16.90
N TRP A 262 -30.88 -2.48 16.75
CA TRP A 262 -31.11 -3.24 15.52
C TRP A 262 -32.48 -3.92 15.45
N THR A 263 -33.18 -4.03 16.58
CA THR A 263 -34.42 -4.80 16.70
C THR A 263 -35.69 -3.99 16.50
N SER A 264 -35.57 -2.69 16.28
CA SER A 264 -36.74 -1.86 16.12
C SER A 264 -37.50 -2.23 14.83
N LYS A 265 -38.79 -1.85 14.76
CA LYS A 265 -39.59 -1.92 13.53
C LYS A 265 -39.01 -1.11 12.35
N TRP A 266 -37.98 -0.29 12.61
CA TRP A 266 -37.21 0.50 11.64
C TRP A 266 -35.97 -0.23 11.11
N TYR A 267 -35.69 -1.43 11.63
CA TYR A 267 -34.62 -2.32 11.19
C TYR A 267 -35.11 -3.77 11.11
N MET A 268 -34.64 -4.65 11.99
CA MET A 268 -34.83 -6.11 11.95
C MET A 268 -35.48 -6.65 13.24
N PRO A 269 -36.82 -6.60 13.37
CA PRO A 269 -37.54 -7.04 14.58
C PRO A 269 -37.22 -8.45 15.05
N ARG A 270 -36.98 -9.38 14.11
CA ARG A 270 -36.72 -10.80 14.41
C ARG A 270 -35.41 -11.05 15.14
N LEU A 271 -34.48 -10.09 15.19
CA LEU A 271 -33.30 -10.20 16.05
C LEU A 271 -33.67 -10.33 17.54
N LEU A 272 -34.87 -9.91 17.97
CA LEU A 272 -35.35 -10.10 19.35
C LEU A 272 -35.44 -11.57 19.76
N GLU A 273 -35.64 -12.48 18.81
CA GLU A 273 -35.66 -13.93 19.04
C GLU A 273 -34.31 -14.46 19.61
N PHE A 274 -33.25 -13.65 19.48
CA PHE A 274 -31.87 -13.99 19.88
C PHE A 274 -31.35 -13.14 21.05
N ARG A 275 -32.18 -12.30 21.68
CA ARG A 275 -31.75 -11.35 22.73
C ARG A 275 -30.97 -12.01 23.89
N ASP A 276 -31.33 -13.25 24.23
CA ASP A 276 -30.74 -14.03 25.33
C ASP A 276 -29.67 -15.02 24.83
N ARG A 277 -29.42 -15.06 23.51
CA ARG A 277 -28.57 -16.04 22.81
C ARG A 277 -27.83 -15.39 21.63
N LEU A 278 -27.26 -14.20 21.84
CA LEU A 278 -26.63 -13.40 20.78
C LEU A 278 -25.59 -14.17 19.94
N PRO A 279 -24.76 -15.08 20.48
CA PRO A 279 -23.84 -15.88 19.67
C PRO A 279 -24.56 -16.74 18.61
N GLU A 280 -25.83 -17.10 18.80
CA GLU A 280 -26.64 -17.90 17.88
C GLU A 280 -27.27 -17.10 16.73
N ILE A 281 -27.15 -15.76 16.69
CA ILE A 281 -27.63 -14.95 15.55
C ILE A 281 -27.05 -15.54 14.26
N PRO A 282 -27.83 -15.81 13.21
CA PRO A 282 -27.38 -16.66 12.11
C PRO A 282 -26.41 -15.99 11.12
N PHE A 283 -26.05 -14.73 11.34
CA PHE A 283 -25.05 -13.98 10.57
C PHE A 283 -24.45 -12.84 11.41
N ASP A 284 -23.30 -12.31 11.02
CA ASP A 284 -22.67 -11.14 11.66
C ASP A 284 -21.88 -10.33 10.61
N PHE A 285 -21.40 -9.13 10.97
CA PHE A 285 -20.60 -8.28 10.08
C PHE A 285 -19.28 -8.93 9.67
N HIS A 286 -18.72 -9.82 10.48
CA HIS A 286 -17.58 -10.66 10.09
C HIS A 286 -17.84 -11.36 8.76
N GLU A 287 -18.97 -12.07 8.69
CA GLU A 287 -19.41 -12.87 7.55
C GLU A 287 -19.87 -11.97 6.39
N MET A 288 -20.57 -10.87 6.68
CA MET A 288 -21.05 -9.94 5.64
C MET A 288 -19.91 -9.19 4.94
N VAL A 289 -18.92 -8.68 5.69
CA VAL A 289 -17.75 -8.02 5.10
C VAL A 289 -16.92 -9.04 4.31
N GLY A 290 -16.78 -10.27 4.82
CA GLY A 290 -16.19 -11.39 4.05
C GLY A 290 -16.94 -11.67 2.74
N ALA A 291 -18.27 -11.62 2.75
CA ALA A 291 -19.12 -11.84 1.56
C ALA A 291 -19.01 -10.75 0.50
N LEU A 292 -18.34 -9.63 0.81
CA LEU A 292 -18.02 -8.61 -0.18
C LEU A 292 -16.83 -9.00 -1.05
N ALA A 293 -15.94 -9.88 -0.60
CA ALA A 293 -14.79 -10.33 -1.38
C ALA A 293 -15.24 -10.96 -2.73
N PRO A 294 -14.51 -10.69 -3.84
CA PRO A 294 -13.26 -9.93 -3.95
C PRO A 294 -13.46 -8.43 -4.23
N ARG A 295 -14.62 -7.84 -3.91
CA ARG A 295 -14.92 -6.43 -4.22
C ARG A 295 -14.28 -5.49 -3.20
N HIS A 296 -14.11 -4.22 -3.53
CA HIS A 296 -13.48 -3.28 -2.61
C HIS A 296 -14.43 -2.93 -1.46
N CYS A 297 -13.92 -2.98 -0.22
CA CYS A 297 -14.59 -2.55 0.99
C CYS A 297 -13.69 -1.59 1.77
N PHE A 298 -14.20 -0.37 2.02
CA PHE A 298 -13.54 0.62 2.86
C PHE A 298 -14.40 0.87 4.10
N ILE A 299 -13.80 0.74 5.28
CA ILE A 299 -14.47 0.93 6.56
C ILE A 299 -13.80 2.09 7.31
N ASN A 300 -14.57 3.15 7.58
CA ASN A 300 -14.17 4.22 8.50
C ASN A 300 -14.78 3.93 9.88
N ALA A 301 -13.94 3.57 10.84
CA ALA A 301 -14.32 3.20 12.20
C ALA A 301 -13.60 4.11 13.22
N PRO A 302 -14.16 5.26 13.59
CA PRO A 302 -13.50 6.21 14.47
C PRO A 302 -13.18 5.67 15.88
N LEU A 303 -12.09 6.14 16.46
CA LEU A 303 -11.62 5.67 17.77
C LEU A 303 -12.58 6.01 18.92
N ASN A 304 -13.33 7.12 18.80
CA ASN A 304 -14.23 7.62 19.84
C ASN A 304 -15.71 7.54 19.43
N ASP A 305 -16.05 6.67 18.47
CA ASP A 305 -17.44 6.36 18.13
C ASP A 305 -18.14 5.69 19.34
N ASP A 306 -19.18 6.35 19.85
CA ASP A 306 -19.92 5.86 21.00
C ASP A 306 -20.93 4.78 20.63
N ASN A 307 -21.27 4.64 19.34
CA ASN A 307 -22.25 3.70 18.81
C ASN A 307 -21.62 2.38 18.39
N PHE A 308 -20.53 2.43 17.61
CA PHE A 308 -19.84 1.25 17.08
C PHE A 308 -18.41 1.16 17.58
N LYS A 309 -18.00 -0.02 18.04
CA LYS A 309 -16.67 -0.21 18.62
C LYS A 309 -15.63 -0.53 17.55
N TRP A 310 -14.67 0.37 17.34
CA TRP A 310 -13.58 0.13 16.39
C TRP A 310 -12.81 -1.18 16.63
N ARG A 311 -12.58 -1.58 17.89
CA ARG A 311 -11.93 -2.87 18.19
C ARG A 311 -12.73 -4.07 17.69
N SER A 312 -14.05 -3.99 17.73
CA SER A 312 -14.91 -5.04 17.16
C SER A 312 -14.87 -4.99 15.62
N VAL A 313 -14.72 -3.81 15.03
CA VAL A 313 -14.45 -3.67 13.59
C VAL A 313 -13.13 -4.33 13.19
N ASP A 314 -12.07 -4.24 14.01
CA ASP A 314 -10.82 -4.96 13.78
C ASP A 314 -11.00 -6.49 13.79
N GLU A 315 -11.83 -7.02 14.70
CA GLU A 315 -12.18 -8.45 14.72
C GLU A 315 -12.94 -8.86 13.45
N VAL A 316 -13.94 -8.06 13.06
CA VAL A 316 -14.68 -8.21 11.80
C VAL A 316 -13.71 -8.22 10.61
N GLY A 317 -12.79 -7.25 10.58
CA GLY A 317 -11.76 -7.10 9.56
C GLY A 317 -10.83 -8.29 9.48
N ARG A 318 -10.36 -8.79 10.63
CA ARG A 318 -9.46 -9.95 10.69
C ARG A 318 -10.12 -11.22 10.18
N ALA A 319 -11.40 -11.43 10.48
CA ALA A 319 -12.17 -12.54 9.95
C ALA A 319 -12.37 -12.41 8.43
N ALA A 320 -12.85 -11.24 7.97
CA ALA A 320 -13.05 -10.98 6.55
C ALA A 320 -11.75 -11.09 5.73
N ALA A 321 -10.62 -10.63 6.26
CA ALA A 321 -9.31 -10.69 5.61
C ALA A 321 -8.87 -12.12 5.24
N GLN A 322 -9.40 -13.16 5.90
CA GLN A 322 -9.16 -14.55 5.50
C GLN A 322 -9.72 -14.83 4.09
N VAL A 323 -10.91 -14.31 3.79
CA VAL A 323 -11.59 -14.49 2.51
C VAL A 323 -10.98 -13.59 1.44
N TYR A 324 -10.61 -12.36 1.77
CA TYR A 324 -9.91 -11.49 0.82
C TYR A 324 -8.55 -12.08 0.41
N ARG A 325 -7.83 -12.72 1.35
CA ARG A 325 -6.60 -13.49 1.04
C ARG A 325 -6.88 -14.73 0.19
N LEU A 326 -7.97 -15.46 0.45
CA LEU A 326 -8.38 -16.60 -0.40
C LEU A 326 -8.62 -16.18 -1.86
N HIS A 327 -9.02 -14.94 -2.09
CA HIS A 327 -9.22 -14.37 -3.42
C HIS A 327 -8.00 -13.61 -3.97
N ASP A 328 -6.85 -13.68 -3.31
CA ASP A 328 -5.61 -12.99 -3.69
C ASP A 328 -5.78 -11.45 -3.84
N VAL A 329 -6.63 -10.85 -3.00
CA VAL A 329 -6.92 -9.41 -3.00
C VAL A 329 -7.00 -8.80 -1.59
N PRO A 330 -6.06 -9.10 -0.67
CA PRO A 330 -6.11 -8.60 0.71
C PRO A 330 -6.26 -7.08 0.83
N GLU A 331 -5.67 -6.32 -0.09
CA GLU A 331 -5.69 -4.86 -0.14
C GLU A 331 -7.03 -4.25 -0.54
N ARG A 332 -7.99 -5.06 -1.02
CA ARG A 332 -9.36 -4.60 -1.30
C ARG A 332 -10.20 -4.41 -0.04
N LEU A 333 -9.74 -4.88 1.12
CA LEU A 333 -10.33 -4.56 2.42
C LEU A 333 -9.44 -3.52 3.12
N ARG A 334 -10.00 -2.33 3.36
CA ARG A 334 -9.30 -1.24 4.05
C ARG A 334 -10.12 -0.77 5.25
N ILE A 335 -9.47 -0.63 6.40
CA ILE A 335 -10.10 -0.16 7.65
C ILE A 335 -9.26 1.00 8.18
N GLU A 336 -9.91 2.12 8.48
CA GLU A 336 -9.28 3.35 8.97
C GLU A 336 -9.90 3.78 10.29
N HIS A 337 -9.04 4.29 11.18
CA HIS A 337 -9.38 4.62 12.57
C HIS A 337 -9.08 6.08 12.89
N PRO A 338 -9.85 7.05 12.35
CA PRO A 338 -9.62 8.45 12.68
C PRO A 338 -9.90 8.73 14.17
N ASP A 339 -9.09 9.61 14.75
CA ASP A 339 -9.30 10.11 16.12
C ASP A 339 -10.43 11.16 16.15
N CYS A 340 -11.66 10.68 16.02
CA CYS A 340 -12.86 11.50 16.07
C CYS A 340 -14.03 10.70 16.70
N PRO A 341 -15.14 11.36 17.08
CA PRO A 341 -16.36 10.68 17.49
C PRO A 341 -17.09 10.05 16.29
N HIS A 342 -18.41 9.77 16.40
CA HIS A 342 -19.26 9.21 15.34
C HIS A 342 -19.37 10.13 14.12
N ASP A 343 -18.34 10.16 13.27
CA ASP A 343 -18.19 11.10 12.15
C ASP A 343 -17.50 10.46 10.93
N PHE A 344 -17.70 11.08 9.76
CA PHE A 344 -17.01 10.77 8.52
C PHE A 344 -16.16 11.98 8.09
N PRO A 345 -14.98 12.19 8.69
CA PRO A 345 -14.22 13.43 8.51
C PRO A 345 -13.76 13.62 7.06
N PRO A 346 -13.51 14.86 6.61
CA PRO A 346 -13.15 15.16 5.22
C PRO A 346 -11.98 14.33 4.67
N ALA A 347 -10.96 14.08 5.48
CA ALA A 347 -9.82 13.24 5.09
C ALA A 347 -10.23 11.80 4.73
N MET A 348 -11.17 11.22 5.50
CA MET A 348 -11.66 9.87 5.25
C MET A 348 -12.60 9.83 4.04
N ARG A 349 -13.41 10.88 3.84
CA ARG A 349 -14.21 11.03 2.62
C ARG A 349 -13.32 11.14 1.38
N GLU A 350 -12.24 11.90 1.46
CA GLU A 350 -11.26 12.00 0.37
C GLU A 350 -10.67 10.64 0.00
N LEU A 351 -10.26 9.84 0.99
CA LEU A 351 -9.74 8.48 0.75
C LEU A 351 -10.79 7.59 0.06
N ALA A 352 -12.06 7.67 0.49
CA ALA A 352 -13.14 6.96 -0.16
C ALA A 352 -13.35 7.43 -1.63
N TYR A 353 -13.25 8.73 -1.89
CA TYR A 353 -13.40 9.28 -3.24
C TYR A 353 -12.28 8.87 -4.16
N GLN A 354 -11.04 8.87 -3.66
CA GLN A 354 -9.88 8.36 -4.39
C GLN A 354 -10.03 6.87 -4.74
N LEU A 355 -10.60 6.07 -3.84
CA LEU A 355 -10.90 4.67 -4.12
C LEU A 355 -11.94 4.52 -5.24
N PHE A 356 -13.00 5.34 -5.23
CA PHE A 356 -13.96 5.37 -6.35
C PHE A 356 -13.31 5.83 -7.66
N ASP A 357 -12.40 6.80 -7.62
CA ASP A 357 -11.67 7.27 -8.81
C ASP A 357 -10.82 6.12 -9.38
N GLN A 358 -10.07 5.43 -8.51
CA GLN A 358 -9.23 4.29 -8.89
C GLN A 358 -10.02 3.16 -9.53
N VAL A 359 -11.17 2.78 -8.95
CA VAL A 359 -11.89 1.56 -9.39
C VAL A 359 -12.86 1.86 -10.53
N LEU A 360 -13.65 2.93 -10.45
CA LEU A 360 -14.76 3.15 -11.37
C LEU A 360 -14.36 3.95 -12.63
N ARG A 361 -13.29 4.75 -12.58
CA ARG A 361 -12.80 5.49 -13.75
C ARG A 361 -11.78 4.71 -14.58
N ALA A 362 -11.04 3.77 -13.99
CA ALA A 362 -10.12 2.90 -14.72
C ALA A 362 -10.83 1.98 -15.74
N ALA A 363 -12.11 1.65 -15.51
CA ALA A 363 -12.92 0.82 -16.41
C ALA A 363 -13.22 1.46 -17.81
N LYS A 364 -12.73 2.67 -18.09
CA LYS A 364 -12.92 3.38 -19.38
C LYS A 364 -11.84 3.08 -20.42
N GLY A 365 -10.77 2.35 -20.06
CA GLY A 365 -9.66 1.99 -20.95
C GLY A 365 -9.80 0.60 -21.57
N LYS A 366 -10.29 0.55 -22.83
CA LYS A 366 -10.31 -0.58 -23.79
C LYS A 366 -11.28 -1.76 -23.55
N ILE A 367 -12.23 -1.91 -24.48
CA ILE A 367 -12.92 -3.18 -24.82
C ILE A 367 -12.15 -3.77 -26.01
N GLY A 368 -11.52 -4.93 -25.82
CA GLY A 368 -10.78 -5.66 -26.84
C GLY A 368 -9.78 -6.60 -26.18
N GLU A 369 -10.15 -7.88 -26.10
CA GLU A 369 -9.47 -8.98 -25.38
C GLU A 369 -9.49 -8.84 -23.86
N LEU A 370 -10.16 -9.78 -23.18
CA LEU A 370 -10.06 -9.95 -21.73
C LEU A 370 -8.69 -10.56 -21.40
N PRO A 371 -7.79 -9.90 -20.65
CA PRO A 371 -6.81 -10.60 -19.85
C PRO A 371 -7.45 -10.92 -18.49
N GLY A 372 -7.34 -12.17 -18.05
CA GLY A 372 -7.91 -12.64 -16.80
C GLY A 372 -7.50 -11.81 -15.58
N THR A 373 -8.41 -11.80 -14.59
CA THR A 373 -8.13 -11.78 -13.15
C THR A 373 -6.78 -11.18 -12.72
N ALA A 374 -6.75 -9.89 -12.38
CA ALA A 374 -5.69 -9.35 -11.55
C ALA A 374 -6.29 -8.34 -10.57
N GLY A 375 -5.98 -8.51 -9.28
CA GLY A 375 -6.05 -7.45 -8.28
C GLY A 375 -5.16 -6.26 -8.69
N PRO A 376 -4.87 -5.29 -7.79
CA PRO A 376 -3.65 -4.52 -7.95
C PRO A 376 -2.53 -5.55 -8.10
N ARG A 377 -2.00 -5.61 -9.31
CA ARG A 377 -0.99 -6.57 -9.69
C ARG A 377 0.20 -6.23 -8.81
N ILE A 378 0.55 -7.11 -7.87
CA ILE A 378 1.87 -7.06 -7.26
C ILE A 378 2.84 -7.01 -8.44
N ALA A 379 3.54 -5.88 -8.58
CA ALA A 379 4.40 -5.67 -9.73
C ALA A 379 5.46 -6.77 -9.71
N PRO A 380 5.74 -7.41 -10.86
CA PRO A 380 6.86 -8.34 -10.91
C PRO A 380 8.15 -7.56 -10.66
N ILE A 381 9.04 -8.14 -9.86
CA ILE A 381 10.42 -7.69 -9.82
C ILE A 381 11.14 -8.44 -10.94
N GLU A 382 11.56 -7.70 -11.97
CA GLU A 382 12.33 -8.26 -13.07
C GLU A 382 13.79 -8.36 -12.65
N LEU A 383 14.36 -9.56 -12.82
CA LEU A 383 15.74 -9.86 -12.45
C LEU A 383 16.60 -10.06 -13.71
N THR A 384 17.83 -9.56 -13.64
CA THR A 384 18.86 -9.82 -14.65
C THR A 384 20.11 -10.31 -13.93
N LEU A 385 20.54 -11.53 -14.25
CA LEU A 385 21.80 -12.08 -13.78
C LEU A 385 22.95 -11.37 -14.49
N VAL A 386 23.77 -10.65 -13.73
CA VAL A 386 24.85 -9.82 -14.25
C VAL A 386 26.19 -10.56 -14.19
N ASP A 387 26.44 -11.29 -13.10
CA ASP A 387 27.65 -12.09 -12.94
C ASP A 387 27.35 -13.33 -12.09
N ASP A 388 27.52 -14.51 -12.69
CA ASP A 388 27.29 -15.81 -12.07
C ASP A 388 28.55 -16.43 -11.43
N HIS A 389 29.70 -15.75 -11.55
CA HIS A 389 31.00 -16.15 -11.01
C HIS A 389 31.54 -15.14 -9.98
N ALA A 390 30.65 -14.41 -9.33
CA ALA A 390 31.01 -13.42 -8.32
C ALA A 390 31.30 -14.05 -6.94
N ILE A 391 31.88 -13.26 -6.03
CA ILE A 391 31.94 -13.60 -4.61
C ILE A 391 30.58 -13.36 -3.94
N GLY A 392 30.32 -14.03 -2.81
CA GLY A 392 29.09 -13.93 -2.02
C GLY A 392 28.81 -12.53 -1.44
N TYR A 393 29.75 -11.60 -1.56
CA TYR A 393 29.65 -10.22 -1.11
C TYR A 393 29.91 -9.24 -2.26
N GLY A 394 29.58 -9.64 -3.49
CA GLY A 394 29.94 -8.91 -4.71
C GLY A 394 29.39 -7.48 -4.76
N THR A 395 28.18 -7.26 -4.29
CA THR A 395 27.59 -5.90 -4.21
C THR A 395 27.82 -5.22 -2.87
N PHE A 396 28.38 -5.94 -1.89
CA PHE A 396 28.52 -5.44 -0.53
C PHE A 396 29.67 -4.46 -0.40
N GLN A 397 29.31 -3.25 0.05
CA GLN A 397 30.20 -2.31 0.72
C GLN A 397 29.30 -1.24 1.35
N SER A 398 28.88 -1.46 2.60
CA SER A 398 27.83 -0.65 3.25
C SER A 398 26.53 -0.59 2.40
N HIS A 399 25.50 0.12 2.85
CA HIS A 399 24.24 0.26 2.11
C HIS A 399 24.27 1.46 1.14
N ASN A 400 25.29 1.49 0.31
CA ASN A 400 25.54 2.57 -0.64
C ASN A 400 24.82 2.37 -1.99
N GLN A 401 24.67 3.47 -2.72
CA GLN A 401 24.23 3.42 -4.11
C GLN A 401 25.33 2.77 -4.97
N LYS A 402 25.03 1.58 -5.53
CA LYS A 402 25.90 0.82 -6.45
C LYS A 402 25.34 0.78 -7.88
N VAL A 403 24.23 1.48 -8.11
CA VAL A 403 23.60 1.59 -9.42
C VAL A 403 23.16 3.03 -9.68
N VAL A 404 23.33 3.51 -10.90
CA VAL A 404 22.88 4.82 -11.37
C VAL A 404 22.26 4.69 -12.76
N SER A 405 21.41 5.63 -13.14
CA SER A 405 20.89 5.74 -14.49
C SER A 405 21.03 7.17 -14.99
N ASN A 406 21.45 7.31 -16.25
CA ASN A 406 21.53 8.57 -16.97
C ASN A 406 21.12 8.36 -18.45
N ASP A 407 21.29 9.39 -19.28
CA ASP A 407 20.90 9.35 -20.70
C ASP A 407 21.70 8.38 -21.57
N HIS A 408 22.81 7.86 -21.04
CA HIS A 408 23.66 6.89 -21.70
C HIS A 408 23.44 5.45 -21.20
N GLY A 409 22.55 5.23 -20.23
CA GLY A 409 22.15 3.89 -19.80
C GLY A 409 22.10 3.71 -18.29
N ILE A 410 22.16 2.45 -17.86
CA ILE A 410 22.19 2.04 -16.46
C ILE A 410 23.59 1.51 -16.15
N PHE A 411 24.19 1.96 -15.07
CA PHE A 411 25.55 1.57 -14.67
C PHE A 411 25.52 0.96 -13.28
N MET A 412 26.29 -0.10 -13.07
CA MET A 412 26.44 -0.71 -11.75
C MET A 412 27.84 -1.22 -11.48
N THR A 413 28.18 -1.35 -10.20
CA THR A 413 29.46 -1.89 -9.73
C THR A 413 29.32 -3.13 -8.86
N HIS A 414 30.26 -4.05 -9.01
CA HIS A 414 30.39 -5.23 -8.14
C HIS A 414 31.84 -5.74 -8.09
N ILE A 415 32.15 -6.52 -7.05
CA ILE A 415 33.34 -7.36 -6.95
C ILE A 415 33.04 -8.72 -7.55
N ARG A 416 33.85 -9.14 -8.53
CA ARG A 416 33.77 -10.48 -9.11
C ARG A 416 34.67 -11.47 -8.37
N GLN A 417 35.92 -11.09 -8.12
CA GLN A 417 36.92 -11.96 -7.50
C GLN A 417 37.61 -11.25 -6.35
N ALA A 418 38.04 -12.01 -5.35
CA ALA A 418 38.82 -11.51 -4.23
C ALA A 418 39.87 -12.55 -3.82
N ASN A 419 41.08 -12.10 -3.50
CA ASN A 419 42.04 -12.93 -2.76
C ASN A 419 41.73 -12.93 -1.26
N LYS A 420 42.30 -13.92 -0.53
CA LYS A 420 42.07 -14.10 0.90
C LYS A 420 42.61 -12.94 1.74
N GLU A 421 43.71 -12.33 1.32
CA GLU A 421 44.37 -11.23 2.03
C GLU A 421 43.60 -9.90 1.90
N TYR A 422 42.54 -9.86 1.08
CA TYR A 422 41.75 -8.66 0.79
C TYR A 422 42.55 -7.50 0.19
N THR A 423 43.59 -7.83 -0.59
CA THR A 423 44.51 -6.87 -1.24
C THR A 423 44.36 -6.80 -2.76
N ALA A 424 43.65 -7.76 -3.36
CA ALA A 424 43.39 -7.84 -4.78
C ALA A 424 41.93 -8.28 -5.04
N GLN A 425 41.06 -7.30 -5.24
CA GLN A 425 39.65 -7.49 -5.57
C GLN A 425 39.40 -6.95 -6.98
N THR A 426 38.97 -7.84 -7.87
CA THR A 426 38.59 -7.48 -9.22
C THR A 426 37.18 -6.90 -9.19
N TRP A 427 37.07 -5.59 -9.39
CA TRP A 427 35.81 -4.87 -9.46
C TRP A 427 35.49 -4.48 -10.89
N ARG A 428 34.20 -4.43 -11.21
CA ARG A 428 33.68 -4.08 -12.54
C ARG A 428 32.79 -2.87 -12.47
N LEU A 429 32.86 -2.03 -13.49
CA LEU A 429 31.79 -1.13 -13.90
C LEU A 429 31.10 -1.78 -15.10
N SER A 430 29.81 -2.07 -14.95
CA SER A 430 28.99 -2.66 -16.00
C SER A 430 27.94 -1.66 -16.48
N ARG A 431 27.66 -1.63 -17.77
CA ARG A 431 26.67 -0.76 -18.41
C ARG A 431 25.61 -1.57 -19.12
N SER A 432 24.37 -1.16 -18.97
CA SER A 432 23.24 -1.59 -19.80
C SER A 432 22.75 -0.45 -20.67
N THR A 433 22.52 -0.74 -21.95
CA THR A 433 21.92 0.17 -22.94
C THR A 433 20.52 -0.27 -23.37
N ASP A 434 19.99 -1.36 -22.80
CA ASP A 434 18.69 -1.96 -23.14
C ASP A 434 17.68 -1.91 -21.96
N GLY A 435 17.88 -0.95 -21.06
CA GLY A 435 17.04 -0.73 -19.89
C GLY A 435 17.29 -1.71 -18.75
N GLY A 436 18.44 -2.36 -18.71
CA GLY A 436 18.84 -3.28 -17.64
C GLY A 436 18.54 -4.75 -17.95
N LYS A 437 18.22 -5.12 -19.20
CA LYS A 437 17.96 -6.52 -19.59
C LYS A 437 19.26 -7.30 -19.81
N SER A 438 20.32 -6.60 -20.20
CA SER A 438 21.68 -7.14 -20.28
C SER A 438 22.70 -6.10 -19.88
N PHE A 439 23.86 -6.56 -19.41
CA PHE A 439 24.97 -5.70 -18.98
C PHE A 439 26.27 -6.13 -19.64
N ALA A 440 27.08 -5.16 -20.05
CA ALA A 440 28.44 -5.35 -20.53
C ALA A 440 29.43 -4.63 -19.62
N THR A 441 30.53 -5.29 -19.27
CA THR A 441 31.63 -4.65 -18.54
C THR A 441 32.27 -3.57 -19.42
N VAL A 442 32.28 -2.32 -18.94
CA VAL A 442 32.93 -1.18 -19.61
C VAL A 442 34.27 -0.83 -18.97
N TYR A 443 34.48 -1.21 -17.71
CA TYR A 443 35.75 -1.07 -17.02
C TYR A 443 35.93 -2.19 -15.99
N GLU A 444 37.16 -2.67 -15.85
CA GLU A 444 37.56 -3.67 -14.86
C GLU A 444 38.92 -3.29 -14.29
N ALA A 445 39.09 -3.41 -12.98
CA ALA A 445 40.38 -3.25 -12.33
C ALA A 445 40.48 -4.12 -11.08
N THR A 446 41.70 -4.44 -10.69
CA THR A 446 42.00 -5.19 -9.47
C THR A 446 42.71 -4.28 -8.47
N ASN A 447 42.08 -4.04 -7.33
CA ASN A 447 42.58 -3.17 -6.26
C ASN A 447 42.24 -3.74 -4.89
N ALA A 448 42.90 -3.27 -3.83
CA ALA A 448 42.55 -3.63 -2.45
C ALA A 448 41.28 -2.89 -2.04
N THR A 449 40.11 -3.39 -2.42
CA THR A 449 38.88 -2.60 -2.33
C THR A 449 37.62 -3.46 -2.15
N SER A 450 36.52 -2.80 -1.82
CA SER A 450 35.17 -3.35 -1.88
C SER A 450 34.41 -2.67 -3.01
N SER A 451 33.18 -3.13 -3.32
CA SER A 451 32.43 -2.61 -4.47
C SER A 451 32.34 -1.06 -4.43
N PRO A 452 32.78 -0.32 -5.48
CA PRO A 452 32.76 1.14 -5.49
C PRO A 452 31.35 1.74 -5.37
N ALA A 453 31.19 2.87 -4.67
CA ALA A 453 29.93 3.63 -4.70
C ALA A 453 29.81 4.41 -6.01
N LEU A 454 28.58 4.53 -6.54
CA LEU A 454 28.31 5.21 -7.81
C LEU A 454 27.48 6.48 -7.64
N GLU A 455 27.86 7.51 -8.39
CA GLU A 455 27.09 8.73 -8.62
C GLU A 455 27.11 9.08 -10.11
N THR A 456 26.17 9.91 -10.58
CA THR A 456 26.15 10.40 -11.96
C THR A 456 25.63 11.84 -12.02
N ASP A 457 26.17 12.62 -12.96
CA ASP A 457 25.72 14.00 -13.19
C ASP A 457 24.73 14.10 -14.37
N GLU A 458 24.23 15.31 -14.58
CA GLU A 458 23.34 15.65 -15.69
C GLU A 458 23.99 15.57 -17.08
N GLN A 459 25.32 15.56 -17.16
CA GLN A 459 26.09 15.42 -18.40
C GLN A 459 26.34 13.94 -18.77
N GLY A 460 25.90 13.02 -17.91
CA GLY A 460 26.07 11.58 -18.11
C GLY A 460 27.44 11.05 -17.70
N THR A 461 28.22 11.84 -16.97
CA THR A 461 29.44 11.38 -16.29
C THR A 461 29.08 10.39 -15.20
N VAL A 462 29.85 9.31 -15.09
CA VAL A 462 29.72 8.33 -13.99
C VAL A 462 30.92 8.46 -13.07
N PHE A 463 30.66 8.63 -11.78
CA PHE A 463 31.68 8.69 -10.74
C PHE A 463 31.67 7.38 -9.96
N ALA A 464 32.82 6.71 -9.84
CA ALA A 464 33.00 5.56 -8.97
C ALA A 464 33.98 5.89 -7.85
N LEU A 465 33.53 5.80 -6.60
CA LEU A 465 34.32 6.12 -5.40
C LEU A 465 34.69 4.84 -4.67
N ARG A 466 35.99 4.63 -4.42
CA ARG A 466 36.48 3.44 -3.72
C ARG A 466 37.72 3.71 -2.86
N PRO A 467 37.88 3.03 -1.71
CA PRO A 467 39.10 3.03 -0.93
C PRO A 467 40.14 2.11 -1.56
N ASP A 468 41.37 2.23 -1.08
CA ASP A 468 42.45 1.29 -1.29
C ASP A 468 43.03 0.89 0.07
N TYR A 469 42.82 -0.36 0.48
CA TYR A 469 43.23 -0.83 1.81
C TYR A 469 44.73 -1.00 1.97
N VAL A 470 45.50 -0.95 0.86
CA VAL A 470 46.96 -1.12 0.90
C VAL A 470 47.66 0.24 0.97
N ASP A 471 47.28 1.21 0.13
CA ASP A 471 47.96 2.51 0.10
C ASP A 471 47.40 3.55 1.10
N GLY A 472 46.25 3.26 1.73
CA GLY A 472 45.65 4.13 2.74
C GLY A 472 44.89 5.33 2.16
N HIS A 473 44.60 5.35 0.85
CA HIS A 473 43.87 6.42 0.17
C HIS A 473 42.52 5.94 -0.37
N ALA A 474 41.67 6.88 -0.76
CA ALA A 474 40.51 6.60 -1.60
C ALA A 474 40.66 7.26 -2.97
N TYR A 475 39.83 6.87 -3.92
CA TYR A 475 39.92 7.29 -5.30
C TYR A 475 38.53 7.58 -5.85
N VAL A 476 38.41 8.72 -6.55
CA VAL A 476 37.26 9.04 -7.40
C VAL A 476 37.66 8.79 -8.84
N TYR A 477 36.98 7.87 -9.49
CA TYR A 477 37.10 7.59 -10.90
C TYR A 477 36.00 8.35 -11.63
N ARG A 478 36.37 9.18 -12.61
CA ARG A 478 35.43 9.95 -13.43
C ARG A 478 35.42 9.41 -14.84
N PHE A 479 34.34 8.73 -15.21
CA PHE A 479 34.13 8.15 -16.53
C PHE A 479 33.22 9.05 -17.36
N ALA A 480 33.72 9.55 -18.48
CA ALA A 480 32.96 10.37 -19.42
C ALA A 480 32.33 9.53 -20.55
N PRO A 481 31.18 9.96 -21.10
CA PRO A 481 30.64 9.40 -22.34
C PRO A 481 31.60 9.61 -23.52
N PRO A 482 31.46 8.82 -24.61
CA PRO A 482 30.47 7.76 -24.80
C PRO A 482 30.92 6.37 -24.31
N ASP A 483 32.22 6.17 -24.09
CA ASP A 483 32.82 4.83 -23.98
C ASP A 483 33.02 4.34 -22.54
N TYR A 484 33.20 5.24 -21.57
CA TYR A 484 33.36 4.89 -20.14
C TYR A 484 34.52 3.94 -19.83
N ARG A 485 35.60 3.97 -20.63
CA ARG A 485 36.76 3.05 -20.49
C ARG A 485 37.98 3.65 -19.79
N GLU A 486 38.22 4.94 -19.97
CA GLU A 486 39.44 5.60 -19.47
C GLU A 486 39.08 6.67 -18.44
N PRO A 487 38.99 6.31 -17.15
CA PRO A 487 38.61 7.24 -16.11
C PRO A 487 39.73 8.22 -15.80
N VAL A 488 39.36 9.47 -15.51
CA VAL A 488 40.25 10.39 -14.79
C VAL A 488 40.17 10.05 -13.30
N MET A 489 41.32 9.81 -12.67
CA MET A 489 41.39 9.43 -11.26
C MET A 489 41.84 10.59 -10.38
N THR A 490 41.06 10.85 -9.33
CA THR A 490 41.43 11.74 -8.23
C THR A 490 41.74 10.92 -6.99
N ARG A 491 42.91 11.14 -6.40
CA ARG A 491 43.29 10.55 -5.12
C ARG A 491 42.77 11.39 -3.96
N ILE A 492 42.19 10.72 -2.96
CA ILE A 492 41.76 11.26 -1.68
C ILE A 492 42.73 10.77 -0.59
N PRO A 493 43.70 11.60 -0.15
CA PRO A 493 44.65 11.22 0.90
C PRO A 493 43.94 10.89 2.22
N GLY A 494 44.34 9.78 2.84
CA GLY A 494 43.77 9.28 4.10
C GLY A 494 42.32 8.79 4.00
N GLY A 495 41.75 8.69 2.79
CA GLY A 495 40.34 8.33 2.61
C GLY A 495 40.04 6.83 2.73
N SER A 496 41.05 5.97 2.92
CA SER A 496 40.83 4.52 2.95
C SER A 496 40.22 4.06 4.27
N ALA A 497 39.06 3.41 4.16
CA ALA A 497 38.40 2.80 5.30
C ALA A 497 37.45 1.68 4.83
N GLY A 498 37.28 0.62 5.64
CA GLY A 498 36.40 -0.51 5.30
C GLY A 498 34.94 -0.13 5.02
N LYS A 499 34.44 0.95 5.64
CA LYS A 499 33.08 1.47 5.46
C LYS A 499 33.13 2.94 5.07
N TYR A 500 32.38 3.32 4.05
CA TYR A 500 32.35 4.66 3.49
C TYR A 500 31.02 4.88 2.79
N CYS A 501 30.71 6.11 2.39
CA CYS A 501 29.59 6.44 1.52
C CYS A 501 29.94 7.66 0.67
N ALA A 502 29.12 7.90 -0.34
CA ALA A 502 29.21 9.08 -1.19
C ALA A 502 27.82 9.70 -1.38
N ALA A 503 27.77 10.98 -1.75
CA ALA A 503 26.56 11.62 -2.23
C ALA A 503 26.88 12.70 -3.26
N PHE A 504 25.93 12.94 -4.15
CA PHE A 504 26.02 13.94 -5.20
C PHE A 504 25.13 15.15 -4.89
N ASP A 505 25.71 16.35 -5.00
CA ASP A 505 25.01 17.62 -4.90
C ASP A 505 24.98 18.28 -6.29
N ALA A 506 23.84 18.13 -6.97
CA ALA A 506 23.62 18.71 -8.29
C ALA A 506 23.70 20.25 -8.27
N GLY A 507 23.19 20.88 -7.20
CA GLY A 507 23.10 22.33 -7.09
C GLY A 507 24.46 22.99 -6.94
N ARG A 508 25.35 22.40 -6.13
CA ARG A 508 26.73 22.89 -5.93
C ARG A 508 27.74 22.31 -6.90
N ARG A 509 27.36 21.30 -7.69
CA ARG A 509 28.26 20.48 -8.51
C ARG A 509 29.41 19.91 -7.67
N GLN A 510 29.04 19.24 -6.58
CA GLN A 510 29.98 18.64 -5.63
C GLN A 510 29.67 17.17 -5.37
N LEU A 511 30.73 16.42 -5.09
CA LEU A 511 30.68 15.08 -4.52
C LEU A 511 31.11 15.16 -3.05
N TYR A 512 30.38 14.45 -2.21
CA TYR A 512 30.72 14.25 -0.82
C TYR A 512 31.22 12.83 -0.63
N TYR A 513 32.28 12.66 0.14
CA TYR A 513 32.81 11.35 0.55
C TYR A 513 32.98 11.34 2.06
N LEU A 514 32.41 10.34 2.72
CA LEU A 514 32.52 10.14 4.17
C LEU A 514 32.92 8.71 4.47
N ALA A 515 34.01 8.54 5.22
CA ALA A 515 34.53 7.25 5.64
C ALA A 515 34.43 7.06 7.16
N HIS A 516 34.28 5.81 7.62
CA HIS A 516 34.16 5.50 9.06
C HIS A 516 35.45 5.75 9.85
N ASN A 517 36.56 5.99 9.16
CA ASN A 517 37.78 6.55 9.76
C ASN A 517 37.68 8.06 10.05
N GLN A 518 36.45 8.62 10.05
CA GLN A 518 36.08 9.97 10.46
C GLN A 518 36.28 11.06 9.39
N GLU A 519 36.88 10.70 8.24
CA GLU A 519 37.24 11.66 7.20
C GLU A 519 36.08 11.98 6.26
N PHE A 520 35.73 13.26 6.22
CA PHE A 520 34.81 13.86 5.26
C PHE A 520 35.56 14.70 4.22
N ARG A 521 35.11 14.63 2.97
CA ARG A 521 35.69 15.34 1.84
C ARG A 521 34.59 15.95 0.97
N VAL A 522 34.82 17.19 0.56
CA VAL A 522 34.05 17.87 -0.49
C VAL A 522 34.93 17.95 -1.71
N ILE A 523 34.44 17.46 -2.85
CA ILE A 523 35.20 17.31 -4.09
C ILE A 523 34.38 17.95 -5.22
N ASN A 524 34.98 18.79 -6.06
CA ASN A 524 34.29 19.29 -7.26
C ASN A 524 34.33 18.26 -8.40
N PHE A 525 33.64 18.53 -9.51
CA PHE A 525 33.57 17.59 -10.63
C PHE A 525 34.86 17.45 -11.42
N GLU A 526 35.77 18.41 -11.28
CA GLU A 526 37.15 18.33 -11.80
C GLU A 526 38.01 17.39 -10.97
N GLY A 527 37.51 16.91 -9.82
CA GLY A 527 38.24 16.02 -8.94
C GLY A 527 39.23 16.75 -8.04
N THR A 528 39.01 18.04 -7.78
CA THR A 528 39.75 18.83 -6.79
C THR A 528 39.09 18.69 -5.43
N ILE A 529 39.88 18.40 -4.39
CA ILE A 529 39.40 18.39 -3.01
C ILE A 529 39.27 19.83 -2.53
N LEU A 530 38.03 20.28 -2.35
CA LEU A 530 37.69 21.62 -1.86
C LEU A 530 37.81 21.72 -0.34
N ARG A 531 37.51 20.63 0.37
CA ARG A 531 37.51 20.59 1.84
C ARG A 531 37.87 19.21 2.35
N SER A 532 38.63 19.19 3.44
CA SER A 532 38.96 18.02 4.25
C SER A 532 38.58 18.32 5.70
N THR A 533 37.73 17.48 6.29
CA THR A 533 37.24 17.69 7.66
C THR A 533 37.12 16.36 8.39
N THR A 534 37.61 16.29 9.61
CA THR A 534 37.37 15.17 10.51
C THR A 534 36.06 15.46 11.26
N LEU A 535 35.00 14.69 10.98
CA LEU A 535 33.68 14.96 11.56
C LEU A 535 33.55 14.41 12.98
N PHE A 536 34.23 13.31 13.27
CA PHE A 536 33.94 12.48 14.41
C PHE A 536 35.20 12.23 15.24
N LYS A 537 35.03 11.97 16.52
CA LYS A 537 36.01 11.30 17.38
C LYS A 537 35.32 10.14 18.09
N PRO A 538 36.03 9.03 18.40
CA PRO A 538 35.44 7.92 19.14
C PRO A 538 34.92 8.38 20.50
N GLY A 539 33.78 7.84 20.92
CA GLY A 539 33.25 8.06 22.26
C GLY A 539 33.68 6.94 23.23
N PRO A 540 33.30 7.06 24.52
CA PRO A 540 33.64 6.08 25.54
C PRO A 540 32.93 4.73 25.33
N HIS A 541 31.83 4.69 24.59
CA HIS A 541 31.01 3.49 24.45
C HIS A 541 31.11 2.88 23.05
N ALA A 542 31.18 3.70 22.01
CA ALA A 542 31.22 3.21 20.63
C ALA A 542 31.97 4.13 19.65
N ALA A 543 32.26 3.60 18.47
CA ALA A 543 32.88 4.32 17.36
C ALA A 543 32.03 4.23 16.08
N VAL A 544 32.20 5.19 15.19
CA VAL A 544 31.43 5.30 13.93
C VAL A 544 31.54 4.04 13.07
N GLN A 545 30.41 3.67 12.49
CA GLN A 545 30.27 2.53 11.60
C GLN A 545 29.16 2.76 10.56
N TYR A 546 29.36 2.32 9.31
CA TYR A 546 28.37 2.49 8.24
C TYR A 546 27.82 3.94 8.12
N PRO A 547 28.65 4.89 7.69
CA PRO A 547 28.17 6.24 7.43
C PRO A 547 27.23 6.26 6.22
N HIS A 548 26.30 7.21 6.22
CA HIS A 548 25.32 7.49 5.18
C HIS A 548 25.28 8.99 4.89
N LEU A 549 25.11 9.34 3.61
CA LEU A 549 24.90 10.72 3.16
C LEU A 549 23.67 10.80 2.27
N SER A 550 22.91 11.90 2.41
CA SER A 550 21.81 12.25 1.51
C SER A 550 21.72 13.76 1.35
N VAL A 551 21.46 14.23 0.13
CA VAL A 551 21.34 15.65 -0.20
C VAL A 551 19.88 15.95 -0.50
N ALA A 552 19.29 16.88 0.26
CA ALA A 552 17.95 17.36 -0.01
C ALA A 552 17.92 18.32 -1.21
N ALA A 553 16.73 18.54 -1.78
CA ALA A 553 16.55 19.39 -2.95
C ALA A 553 16.95 20.87 -2.72
N ASP A 554 16.94 21.33 -1.48
CA ASP A 554 17.42 22.67 -1.08
C ASP A 554 18.95 22.74 -0.90
N GLY A 555 19.65 21.63 -1.12
CA GLY A 555 21.10 21.52 -0.93
C GLY A 555 21.52 21.23 0.50
N THR A 556 20.60 20.99 1.44
CA THR A 556 20.97 20.55 2.79
C THR A 556 21.55 19.14 2.72
N LEU A 557 22.78 18.98 3.22
CA LEU A 557 23.45 17.70 3.36
C LEU A 557 23.09 17.08 4.70
N PHE A 558 22.62 15.84 4.70
CA PHE A 558 22.38 15.05 5.90
C PHE A 558 23.43 13.95 6.02
N ALA A 559 23.92 13.73 7.23
CA ALA A 559 24.76 12.59 7.57
C ALA A 559 24.08 11.76 8.66
N ALA A 560 24.13 10.44 8.50
CA ALA A 560 23.71 9.50 9.52
C ALA A 560 24.73 8.37 9.63
N TRP A 561 24.82 7.72 10.78
CA TRP A 561 25.74 6.61 10.99
C TRP A 561 25.20 5.66 12.04
N THR A 562 25.63 4.41 11.93
CA THR A 562 25.53 3.43 13.02
C THR A 562 26.81 3.54 13.85
N THR A 563 26.82 3.12 15.11
CA THR A 563 28.08 2.95 15.87
C THR A 563 28.33 1.49 16.17
N SER A 564 29.56 1.15 16.55
CA SER A 564 29.93 -0.19 16.98
C SER A 564 30.64 -0.12 18.32
N ALA A 565 30.13 -0.88 19.29
CA ALA A 565 30.78 -1.10 20.58
C ALA A 565 31.87 -2.18 20.42
N PRO A 566 33.16 -1.83 20.53
CA PRO A 566 34.27 -2.74 20.17
C PRO A 566 34.44 -3.90 21.17
N ASP A 567 34.01 -3.73 22.41
CA ASP A 567 34.08 -4.74 23.48
C ASP A 567 33.06 -5.87 23.35
N ARG A 568 31.95 -5.64 22.62
CA ARG A 568 30.81 -6.58 22.52
C ARG A 568 30.46 -7.05 21.11
N TYR A 569 31.18 -6.59 20.08
CA TYR A 569 30.84 -6.82 18.66
C TYR A 569 29.35 -6.52 18.37
N LEU A 570 28.92 -5.33 18.82
CA LEU A 570 27.53 -4.89 18.77
C LEU A 570 27.45 -3.64 17.90
N TYR A 571 26.66 -3.67 16.81
CA TYR A 571 26.21 -2.43 16.19
C TYR A 571 25.17 -1.82 17.13
N TRP A 572 25.47 -0.64 17.64
CA TRP A 572 25.00 -0.23 18.95
C TRP A 572 23.87 0.80 18.87
N ASP A 573 24.18 2.00 18.38
CA ASP A 573 23.19 3.06 18.22
C ASP A 573 23.28 3.71 16.82
N ILE A 574 22.29 4.54 16.51
CA ILE A 574 22.18 5.24 15.23
C ILE A 574 22.02 6.73 15.51
N HIS A 575 22.73 7.57 14.76
CA HIS A 575 22.74 9.02 14.91
C HIS A 575 22.57 9.73 13.58
N ALA A 576 22.12 10.99 13.64
CA ALA A 576 22.07 11.85 12.48
C ALA A 576 22.38 13.32 12.82
N MET A 577 22.84 14.04 11.81
CA MET A 577 23.05 15.49 11.84
C MET A 577 22.87 16.08 10.44
N ARG A 578 22.87 17.41 10.33
CA ARG A 578 22.71 18.10 9.04
C ARG A 578 23.70 19.24 8.85
N SER A 579 23.88 19.61 7.60
CA SER A 579 24.72 20.71 7.15
C SER A 579 23.98 21.48 6.04
N PRO A 580 23.41 22.67 6.35
CA PRO A 580 22.70 23.49 5.37
C PRO A 580 23.59 24.01 4.23
N ASP A 581 24.90 24.05 4.43
CA ASP A 581 25.88 24.71 3.57
C ASP A 581 26.82 23.74 2.84
N GLY A 582 26.45 22.46 2.72
CA GLY A 582 27.21 21.48 1.93
C GLY A 582 28.47 20.97 2.64
N GLY A 583 28.41 20.84 3.96
CA GLY A 583 29.46 20.30 4.82
C GLY A 583 30.44 21.36 5.36
N ALA A 584 30.12 22.65 5.27
CA ALA A 584 30.98 23.70 5.79
C ALA A 584 30.77 23.95 7.28
N THR A 585 29.52 23.91 7.73
CA THR A 585 29.10 23.91 9.14
C THR A 585 28.14 22.75 9.39
N TRP A 586 28.11 22.26 10.62
CA TRP A 586 27.28 21.13 11.02
C TRP A 586 26.43 21.50 12.22
N GLN A 587 25.23 20.93 12.29
CA GLN A 587 24.26 21.18 13.33
C GLN A 587 23.42 19.93 13.59
N THR A 588 22.80 19.87 14.77
CA THR A 588 21.74 18.90 15.05
C THR A 588 20.60 19.05 14.02
N LEU A 589 19.76 18.02 13.89
CA LEU A 589 18.54 18.06 13.10
C LEU A 589 17.64 19.22 13.51
N ALA A 590 17.61 19.59 14.80
CA ALA A 590 16.88 20.74 15.32
C ALA A 590 17.58 22.10 15.05
N GLY A 591 18.84 22.10 14.60
CA GLY A 591 19.59 23.31 14.22
C GLY A 591 20.53 23.87 15.28
N ALA A 592 20.84 23.12 16.34
CA ALA A 592 21.88 23.52 17.29
C ALA A 592 23.27 23.32 16.66
N PRO A 593 24.16 24.33 16.64
CA PRO A 593 25.50 24.20 16.05
C PRO A 593 26.32 23.08 16.71
N LEU A 594 27.11 22.37 15.90
CA LEU A 594 28.01 21.31 16.34
C LEU A 594 29.47 21.70 16.11
N GLU A 595 30.29 21.62 17.17
CA GLU A 595 31.73 21.82 17.08
C GLU A 595 32.43 20.51 16.72
N LEU A 596 33.16 20.51 15.60
CA LEU A 596 33.85 19.32 15.10
C LEU A 596 35.26 19.19 15.69
N PRO A 597 35.77 17.96 15.93
CA PRO A 597 35.06 16.69 15.75
C PRO A 597 34.11 16.38 16.92
N ILE A 598 32.89 15.95 16.60
CA ILE A 598 31.91 15.54 17.63
C ILE A 598 32.21 14.14 18.15
N VAL A 599 31.88 13.88 19.41
CA VAL A 599 31.78 12.51 19.90
C VAL A 599 30.64 11.82 19.15
N ALA A 600 30.88 10.63 18.62
CA ALA A 600 29.97 10.00 17.66
C ALA A 600 28.95 9.02 18.26
N ASP A 601 29.06 8.71 19.54
CA ASP A 601 28.18 7.78 20.24
C ASP A 601 27.12 8.54 21.08
N ASP A 602 26.33 7.83 21.88
CA ASP A 602 25.29 8.37 22.75
C ASP A 602 25.72 9.50 23.70
N THR A 603 27.01 9.62 24.00
CA THR A 603 27.55 10.71 24.83
C THR A 603 27.81 11.99 24.04
N GLY A 604 27.65 11.90 22.71
CA GLY A 604 27.84 12.99 21.77
C GLY A 604 26.65 13.92 21.59
N PRO A 605 26.87 15.07 20.94
CA PRO A 605 25.86 16.12 20.78
C PRO A 605 24.91 15.92 19.57
N ALA A 606 25.08 14.86 18.76
CA ALA A 606 24.22 14.60 17.60
C ALA A 606 22.87 13.98 18.00
N ASP A 607 21.89 14.03 17.09
CA ASP A 607 20.56 13.47 17.36
C ASP A 607 20.60 11.94 17.26
N ARG A 608 20.32 11.27 18.38
CA ARG A 608 20.14 9.82 18.41
C ARG A 608 18.81 9.42 17.76
N ILE A 609 18.88 8.42 16.89
CA ILE A 609 17.77 7.84 16.14
C ILE A 609 17.27 6.55 16.79
N SER A 610 18.16 5.68 17.28
CA SER A 610 17.73 4.48 18.00
C SER A 610 17.02 4.83 19.32
N LEU A 611 16.11 3.96 19.73
CA LEU A 611 15.34 4.09 20.97
C LEU A 611 16.19 3.67 22.19
N ASP A 612 15.79 4.11 23.39
CA ASP A 612 16.51 3.78 24.63
C ASP A 612 16.55 2.27 24.92
N ASP A 613 15.51 1.52 24.54
CA ASP A 613 15.43 0.08 24.73
C ASP A 613 16.21 -0.73 23.67
N GLU A 614 16.95 -0.07 22.78
CA GLU A 614 17.73 -0.70 21.70
C GLU A 614 19.24 -0.75 21.97
N PHE A 615 19.68 -0.19 23.09
CA PHE A 615 21.11 -0.06 23.42
C PHE A 615 21.83 -1.39 23.62
N GLU A 616 21.15 -2.41 24.10
CA GLU A 616 21.77 -3.71 24.39
C GLU A 616 21.45 -4.76 23.31
N VAL A 617 20.99 -4.30 22.14
CA VAL A 617 20.71 -5.17 21.00
C VAL A 617 21.44 -4.70 19.75
N HIS A 618 21.58 -5.61 18.79
CA HIS A 618 22.25 -5.31 17.54
C HIS A 618 21.33 -4.47 16.66
N SER A 619 21.69 -3.21 16.46
CA SER A 619 20.91 -2.22 15.71
C SER A 619 21.74 -1.61 14.58
N TRP A 620 21.21 -1.53 13.37
CA TRP A 620 21.92 -0.84 12.27
C TRP A 620 20.97 -0.13 11.29
N LEU A 621 21.45 0.98 10.74
CA LEU A 621 20.77 1.76 9.71
C LEU A 621 20.90 1.10 8.34
N SER A 622 19.77 0.75 7.72
CA SER A 622 19.73 0.02 6.43
C SER A 622 19.54 0.93 5.23
N ALA A 623 18.77 2.01 5.37
CA ALA A 623 18.50 2.96 4.29
C ALA A 623 18.31 4.38 4.82
N PHE A 624 18.71 5.35 4.01
CA PHE A 624 18.70 6.77 4.38
C PHE A 624 18.42 7.65 3.16
N LEU A 625 17.42 8.53 3.25
CA LEU A 625 17.02 9.40 2.13
C LEU A 625 16.40 10.71 2.63
N ALA A 626 16.87 11.85 2.15
CA ALA A 626 16.24 13.15 2.33
C ALA A 626 15.41 13.51 1.08
N ARG A 627 14.09 13.72 1.24
CA ARG A 627 13.19 14.05 0.12
C ARG A 627 11.97 14.84 0.59
N ASN A 628 11.50 15.78 -0.24
CA ASN A 628 10.26 16.54 -0.02
C ASN A 628 10.14 17.14 1.40
N GLY A 629 11.23 17.74 1.90
CA GLY A 629 11.28 18.34 3.24
C GLY A 629 11.25 17.34 4.40
N LYS A 630 11.49 16.05 4.13
CA LYS A 630 11.54 14.99 5.14
C LYS A 630 12.85 14.21 5.07
N LEU A 631 13.26 13.69 6.22
CA LEU A 631 14.36 12.74 6.34
C LEU A 631 13.79 11.37 6.66
N HIS A 632 14.08 10.38 5.82
CA HIS A 632 13.55 9.03 5.89
C HIS A 632 14.66 8.05 6.25
N LEU A 633 14.42 7.22 7.25
CA LEU A 633 15.35 6.21 7.74
C LEU A 633 14.64 4.86 7.83
N VAL A 634 15.32 3.80 7.39
CA VAL A 634 14.91 2.43 7.68
C VAL A 634 16.04 1.78 8.44
N TYR A 635 15.75 1.29 9.65
CA TYR A 635 16.74 0.61 10.47
C TYR A 635 16.16 -0.63 11.13
N TRP A 636 17.04 -1.48 11.61
CA TRP A 636 16.70 -2.72 12.28
C TRP A 636 17.26 -2.74 13.69
N ALA A 637 16.53 -3.36 14.61
CA ALA A 637 16.96 -3.65 15.98
C ALA A 637 16.63 -5.11 16.33
N LYS A 638 17.63 -5.88 16.77
CA LYS A 638 17.51 -7.31 17.11
C LYS A 638 16.86 -7.57 18.48
N ASN A 639 15.73 -6.92 18.77
CA ASN A 639 14.96 -7.18 19.98
C ASN A 639 14.29 -8.56 19.92
N SER A 640 13.59 -8.93 21.00
CA SER A 640 12.67 -10.07 21.02
C SER A 640 11.27 -9.56 21.41
N PRO A 641 10.35 -9.37 20.44
CA PRO A 641 10.47 -9.65 19.00
C PRO A 641 11.38 -8.65 18.26
N GLN A 642 11.95 -9.07 17.11
CA GLN A 642 12.83 -8.22 16.29
C GLN A 642 12.02 -7.08 15.64
N ARG A 643 12.64 -5.90 15.52
CA ARG A 643 11.96 -4.67 15.05
C ARG A 643 12.59 -4.15 13.76
N GLN A 644 11.75 -3.80 12.79
CA GLN A 644 12.17 -3.04 11.62
C GLN A 644 11.42 -1.71 11.64
N HIS A 645 12.18 -0.64 11.85
CA HIS A 645 11.66 0.71 11.95
C HIS A 645 11.70 1.40 10.59
N TYR A 646 10.60 2.05 10.25
CA TYR A 646 10.60 3.19 9.35
C TYR A 646 10.41 4.46 10.16
N VAL A 647 11.41 5.34 10.15
CA VAL A 647 11.40 6.60 10.89
C VAL A 647 11.41 7.77 9.91
N ARG A 648 10.57 8.77 10.18
CA ARG A 648 10.52 10.02 9.41
C ARG A 648 10.66 11.22 10.32
N TYR A 649 11.55 12.13 9.94
CA TYR A 649 11.71 13.45 10.56
C TYR A 649 11.26 14.56 9.61
N ASP A 650 10.73 15.63 10.18
CA ASP A 650 10.66 16.91 9.49
C ASP A 650 12.07 17.47 9.30
N ALA A 651 12.48 17.69 8.06
CA ALA A 651 13.86 18.08 7.74
C ALA A 651 14.18 19.52 8.19
N ALA A 652 13.17 20.38 8.29
CA ALA A 652 13.33 21.77 8.68
C ALA A 652 13.44 21.91 10.21
N SER A 653 12.50 21.30 10.95
CA SER A 653 12.43 21.42 12.40
C SER A 653 13.25 20.36 13.16
N GLY A 654 13.66 19.28 12.50
CA GLY A 654 14.33 18.14 13.14
C GLY A 654 13.44 17.32 14.06
N LYS A 655 12.10 17.47 13.96
CA LYS A 655 11.16 16.74 14.81
C LYS A 655 10.87 15.36 14.22
N ARG A 656 10.94 14.31 15.03
CA ARG A 656 10.44 12.98 14.65
C ARG A 656 8.92 13.04 14.49
N GLU A 657 8.43 12.66 13.32
CA GLU A 657 7.01 12.66 12.98
C GLU A 657 6.40 11.25 13.02
N ILE A 658 7.15 10.26 12.54
CA ILE A 658 6.69 8.89 12.36
C ILE A 658 7.77 7.95 12.86
N ASP A 659 7.34 6.93 13.59
CA ASP A 659 8.08 5.73 13.89
C ASP A 659 7.11 4.56 13.67
N ARG A 660 7.36 3.76 12.63
CA ARG A 660 6.45 2.69 12.20
C ARG A 660 7.15 1.35 12.20
N GLU A 661 6.46 0.36 12.75
CA GLU A 661 6.95 -1.00 12.91
C GLU A 661 5.80 -2.02 12.85
N PRO A 662 5.86 -3.05 11.98
CA PRO A 662 6.80 -3.22 10.87
C PRO A 662 6.46 -2.30 9.69
N LEU A 663 7.46 -2.07 8.83
CA LEU A 663 7.27 -1.37 7.54
C LEU A 663 6.43 -2.19 6.54
N LEU A 664 6.57 -3.52 6.54
CA LEU A 664 5.85 -4.44 5.64
C LEU A 664 4.53 -4.89 6.26
N ALA A 665 3.40 -4.64 5.59
CA ALA A 665 2.07 -4.95 6.07
C ALA A 665 1.43 -6.07 5.22
N GLY A 666 1.67 -7.32 5.57
CA GLY A 666 1.04 -8.47 4.90
C GLY A 666 1.98 -9.66 4.66
N TRP A 667 3.30 -9.42 4.63
CA TRP A 667 4.30 -10.46 4.43
C TRP A 667 4.93 -10.94 5.74
N ARG A 668 5.27 -12.23 5.79
CA ARG A 668 5.88 -12.85 6.98
C ARG A 668 7.34 -12.39 7.10
N LEU A 669 7.63 -11.61 8.12
CA LEU A 669 8.99 -11.38 8.60
C LEU A 669 9.35 -12.52 9.58
N ALA A 670 10.08 -13.53 9.11
CA ALA A 670 10.67 -14.54 9.99
C ALA A 670 12.00 -14.04 10.58
N GLU A 671 12.83 -13.41 9.75
CA GLU A 671 13.93 -12.52 10.13
C GLU A 671 13.86 -11.27 9.22
N PRO A 672 13.75 -10.04 9.76
CA PRO A 672 13.82 -8.83 8.96
C PRO A 672 15.21 -8.61 8.36
N ASN A 673 15.24 -7.97 7.20
CA ASN A 673 16.43 -7.89 6.34
C ASN A 673 17.58 -7.08 6.94
N ASP A 674 18.80 -7.45 6.55
CA ASP A 674 20.01 -6.69 6.82
C ASP A 674 20.26 -5.49 5.90
N SER A 675 19.41 -5.26 4.91
CA SER A 675 19.58 -4.22 3.91
C SER A 675 18.25 -3.72 3.34
N ALA A 676 18.16 -2.43 3.02
CA ALA A 676 17.00 -1.86 2.36
C ALA A 676 17.44 -0.77 1.39
N GLY A 677 16.67 -0.55 0.33
CA GLY A 677 16.86 0.58 -0.59
C GLY A 677 15.65 1.50 -0.51
N LEU A 678 15.87 2.77 -0.14
CA LEU A 678 14.86 3.83 -0.25
C LEU A 678 15.05 4.58 -1.57
N ILE A 679 13.97 4.69 -2.35
CA ILE A 679 13.97 5.29 -3.68
C ILE A 679 12.85 6.33 -3.75
N ALA A 680 13.17 7.54 -4.20
CA ALA A 680 12.19 8.56 -4.52
C ALA A 680 11.73 8.47 -5.98
N GLY A 681 10.44 8.68 -6.23
CA GLY A 681 9.96 8.98 -7.57
C GLY A 681 10.62 10.24 -8.12
N ARG A 682 11.06 10.18 -9.37
CA ARG A 682 11.57 11.34 -10.09
C ARG A 682 10.40 12.25 -10.47
N GLY A 683 10.53 13.56 -10.21
CA GLY A 683 9.47 14.53 -10.52
C GLY A 683 9.21 15.56 -9.41
N ALA A 684 8.02 16.16 -9.43
CA ALA A 684 7.59 17.26 -8.57
C ALA A 684 7.53 16.89 -7.06
N ALA A 685 7.36 17.92 -6.22
CA ALA A 685 7.03 17.75 -4.82
C ALA A 685 5.81 16.82 -4.67
N ASN A 686 5.91 15.81 -3.80
CA ASN A 686 4.97 14.70 -3.59
C ASN A 686 5.14 13.48 -4.52
N SER A 687 6.29 13.33 -5.18
CA SER A 687 6.63 12.06 -5.83
C SER A 687 6.66 10.91 -4.79
N PRO A 688 6.21 9.69 -5.16
CA PRO A 688 6.10 8.57 -4.23
C PRO A 688 7.46 8.10 -3.70
N LEU A 689 7.44 7.36 -2.60
CA LEU A 689 8.60 6.65 -2.08
C LEU A 689 8.42 5.14 -2.28
N TYR A 690 9.53 4.47 -2.52
CA TYR A 690 9.60 3.02 -2.60
C TYR A 690 10.66 2.53 -1.61
N CYS A 691 10.40 1.41 -0.96
CA CYS A 691 11.37 0.71 -0.14
C CYS A 691 11.50 -0.71 -0.63
N VAL A 692 12.67 -1.06 -1.18
CA VAL A 692 13.00 -2.44 -1.58
C VAL A 692 13.72 -3.11 -0.42
N THR A 693 13.24 -4.29 -0.03
CA THR A 693 13.73 -5.08 1.10
C THR A 693 13.56 -6.56 0.76
N THR A 694 13.72 -7.45 1.74
CA THR A 694 13.43 -8.89 1.59
C THR A 694 12.34 -9.37 2.53
N VAL A 695 11.74 -10.49 2.14
CA VAL A 695 10.77 -11.30 2.88
C VAL A 695 11.22 -12.77 2.83
N ASP A 696 10.43 -13.66 3.44
CA ASP A 696 10.68 -15.11 3.45
C ASP A 696 12.07 -15.47 3.99
N ASP A 697 12.46 -14.91 5.15
CA ASP A 697 13.76 -15.17 5.79
C ASP A 697 14.95 -14.73 4.91
N ARG A 698 14.86 -13.50 4.38
CA ARG A 698 15.83 -12.91 3.45
C ARG A 698 15.99 -13.62 2.11
N LYS A 699 15.08 -14.52 1.74
CA LYS A 699 15.21 -15.30 0.50
C LYS A 699 14.48 -14.70 -0.69
N ARG A 700 13.71 -13.64 -0.51
CA ARG A 700 12.88 -13.10 -1.59
C ARG A 700 12.85 -11.59 -1.56
N LEU A 701 13.04 -10.95 -2.72
CA LEU A 701 12.90 -9.50 -2.84
C LEU A 701 11.44 -9.07 -2.75
N ALA A 702 11.23 -7.92 -2.12
CA ALA A 702 9.93 -7.31 -1.91
C ALA A 702 10.07 -5.78 -1.99
N CYS A 703 9.02 -5.10 -2.42
CA CYS A 703 8.95 -3.65 -2.45
C CYS A 703 7.65 -3.18 -1.84
N VAL A 704 7.73 -2.17 -0.97
CA VAL A 704 6.58 -1.39 -0.51
C VAL A 704 6.64 0.02 -1.07
N PHE A 705 5.46 0.62 -1.17
CA PHE A 705 5.22 1.91 -1.77
C PHE A 705 4.52 2.85 -0.79
N SER A 706 4.87 4.13 -0.86
CA SER A 706 4.19 5.22 -0.18
C SER A 706 3.88 6.37 -1.14
N ALA A 707 2.60 6.72 -1.28
CA ALA A 707 2.15 7.87 -2.08
C ALA A 707 2.18 9.20 -1.30
N ASP A 708 2.27 9.15 0.02
CA ASP A 708 2.06 10.27 0.95
C ASP A 708 3.34 10.63 1.71
N ASN A 709 4.47 10.53 0.98
CA ASN A 709 5.79 10.90 1.47
C ASN A 709 6.17 10.17 2.77
N GLY A 710 5.79 8.89 2.87
CA GLY A 710 6.11 8.01 3.99
C GLY A 710 5.08 7.97 5.12
N ALA A 711 3.91 8.60 4.98
CA ALA A 711 2.90 8.55 6.05
C ALA A 711 2.20 7.17 6.13
N SER A 712 2.00 6.53 4.97
CA SER A 712 1.49 5.18 4.85
C SER A 712 2.30 4.38 3.82
N TRP A 713 2.36 3.06 4.04
CA TRP A 713 3.08 2.12 3.20
C TRP A 713 2.17 0.94 2.84
N ARG A 714 2.29 0.41 1.63
CA ARG A 714 1.59 -0.77 1.14
C ARG A 714 2.48 -1.64 0.28
N ASP A 715 2.20 -2.94 0.23
CA ASP A 715 2.86 -3.89 -0.66
C ASP A 715 2.74 -3.42 -2.12
N PHE A 716 3.85 -3.49 -2.86
CA PHE A 716 3.95 -2.97 -4.23
C PHE A 716 4.46 -4.01 -5.22
N ALA A 717 5.57 -4.66 -4.91
CA ALA A 717 6.19 -5.64 -5.79
C ALA A 717 6.76 -6.82 -5.00
N LEU A 718 6.75 -8.00 -5.60
CA LEU A 718 7.28 -9.21 -4.98
C LEU A 718 8.03 -10.00 -6.06
N GLY A 719 9.26 -10.42 -5.75
CA GLY A 719 10.06 -11.23 -6.66
C GLY A 719 9.37 -12.57 -6.91
N ALA A 720 9.44 -13.13 -8.11
CA ALA A 720 8.94 -14.49 -8.35
C ALA A 720 9.88 -15.56 -7.77
N GLU A 721 11.18 -15.24 -7.69
CA GLU A 721 12.24 -16.14 -7.24
C GLU A 721 12.40 -16.09 -5.72
N THR A 722 12.56 -17.29 -5.14
CA THR A 722 13.04 -17.47 -3.77
C THR A 722 14.43 -18.08 -3.84
N PHE A 723 15.42 -17.35 -3.32
CA PHE A 723 16.82 -17.74 -3.30
C PHE A 723 17.08 -18.81 -2.22
N PRO A 724 18.02 -19.74 -2.45
CA PRO A 724 18.21 -20.90 -1.58
C PRO A 724 18.73 -20.54 -0.19
N PHE A 725 19.53 -19.47 -0.08
CA PHE A 725 20.17 -19.08 1.18
C PHE A 725 19.75 -17.68 1.63
N ARG A 726 20.25 -16.61 0.97
CA ARG A 726 19.81 -15.24 1.25
C ARG A 726 20.15 -14.27 0.11
N VAL A 727 19.27 -13.30 -0.08
CA VAL A 727 19.50 -12.03 -0.76
C VAL A 727 20.30 -11.13 0.19
N TYR A 728 21.44 -10.63 -0.26
CA TYR A 728 22.32 -9.82 0.56
C TYR A 728 22.71 -8.51 -0.12
N ALA A 729 22.93 -7.47 0.69
CA ALA A 729 23.41 -6.16 0.28
C ALA A 729 22.61 -5.52 -0.86
N ILE A 730 21.33 -5.23 -0.60
CA ILE A 730 20.48 -4.45 -1.51
C ILE A 730 21.03 -3.03 -1.61
N GLY A 731 21.49 -2.66 -2.81
CA GLY A 731 21.86 -1.28 -3.18
C GLY A 731 20.91 -0.76 -4.25
N ALA A 732 20.09 0.25 -3.92
CA ALA A 732 19.15 0.85 -4.86
C ALA A 732 19.61 2.23 -5.34
N ALA A 733 19.14 2.65 -6.52
CA ALA A 733 19.25 4.05 -6.92
C ALA A 733 18.37 4.92 -6.02
N ARG A 734 18.85 6.11 -5.63
CA ARG A 734 18.06 7.03 -4.78
C ARG A 734 16.83 7.61 -5.47
N GLU A 735 16.79 7.60 -6.80
CA GLU A 735 15.63 8.04 -7.58
C GLU A 735 15.25 7.01 -8.65
N THR A 736 13.98 7.00 -9.05
CA THR A 736 13.54 6.24 -10.22
C THR A 736 14.20 6.77 -11.50
N THR A 737 14.41 5.88 -12.48
CA THR A 737 14.91 6.26 -13.80
C THR A 737 13.96 7.24 -14.50
N ARG A 738 14.44 7.95 -15.53
CA ARG A 738 13.62 8.91 -16.30
C ARG A 738 12.41 8.26 -16.97
N ASP A 739 12.54 6.99 -17.34
CA ASP A 739 11.48 6.18 -17.96
C ASP A 739 10.62 5.42 -16.94
N GLY A 740 10.77 5.68 -15.63
CA GLY A 740 9.84 5.21 -14.61
C GLY A 740 10.14 3.82 -14.03
N TRP A 741 11.42 3.48 -13.85
CA TRP A 741 11.83 2.24 -13.18
C TRP A 741 12.49 2.50 -11.84
N ILE A 742 12.12 1.68 -10.86
CA ILE A 742 12.90 1.49 -9.63
C ILE A 742 13.99 0.49 -9.96
N ILE A 743 15.25 0.80 -9.66
CA ILE A 743 16.39 -0.05 -10.01
C ILE A 743 17.32 -0.27 -8.84
N GLY A 744 17.96 -1.43 -8.80
CA GLY A 744 18.91 -1.79 -7.75
C GLY A 744 19.67 -3.07 -8.06
N THR A 745 20.52 -3.46 -7.11
CA THR A 745 21.39 -4.62 -7.21
C THR A 745 21.43 -5.37 -5.90
N PHE A 746 21.73 -6.67 -5.94
CA PHE A 746 22.00 -7.48 -4.75
C PHE A 746 22.91 -8.66 -5.10
N THR A 747 23.41 -9.34 -4.07
CA THR A 747 24.09 -10.62 -4.21
C THR A 747 23.22 -11.75 -3.69
N ASP A 748 22.98 -12.76 -4.52
CA ASP A 748 22.50 -14.07 -4.08
C ASP A 748 23.71 -14.85 -3.55
N VAL A 749 23.72 -15.09 -2.24
CA VAL A 749 24.85 -15.74 -1.55
C VAL A 749 24.65 -17.25 -1.57
N LYS A 750 25.65 -18.02 -1.97
CA LYS A 750 25.56 -19.48 -1.93
C LYS A 750 25.68 -20.00 -0.48
N PRO A 751 25.02 -21.12 -0.11
CA PRO A 751 25.13 -21.70 1.23
C PRO A 751 26.57 -22.03 1.66
N GLU A 752 27.44 -22.33 0.71
CA GLU A 752 28.81 -22.75 0.97
C GLU A 752 29.74 -21.57 1.32
N ALA A 753 29.28 -20.32 1.12
CA ALA A 753 30.05 -19.11 1.36
C ALA A 753 30.38 -18.93 2.86
N LYS A 754 31.58 -19.34 3.27
CA LYS A 754 32.07 -19.23 4.66
C LYS A 754 32.88 -17.96 4.90
N LEU A 755 33.45 -17.37 3.85
CA LEU A 755 34.31 -16.20 3.93
C LEU A 755 33.87 -15.12 2.94
N TYR A 756 34.19 -13.85 3.27
CA TYR A 756 33.92 -12.71 2.39
C TYR A 756 34.60 -12.80 1.01
N THR A 757 35.67 -13.59 0.90
CA THR A 757 36.55 -13.67 -0.28
C THR A 757 36.44 -14.98 -1.03
N GLU A 758 35.48 -15.84 -0.68
CA GLU A 758 35.36 -17.16 -1.29
C GLU A 758 34.99 -17.01 -2.78
N ALA A 759 35.80 -17.61 -3.66
CA ALA A 759 35.59 -17.50 -5.10
C ALA A 759 34.28 -18.19 -5.51
N GLU A 760 33.58 -17.59 -6.49
CA GLU A 760 32.34 -18.15 -7.06
C GLU A 760 31.28 -18.49 -5.99
N SER A 761 31.30 -17.79 -4.86
CA SER A 761 30.40 -18.02 -3.73
C SER A 761 29.11 -17.18 -3.79
N GLY A 762 28.89 -16.43 -4.86
CA GLY A 762 27.67 -15.67 -5.07
C GLY A 762 27.35 -15.39 -6.53
N LYS A 763 26.13 -14.90 -6.75
CA LYS A 763 25.67 -14.38 -8.04
C LYS A 763 25.21 -12.95 -7.86
N VAL A 764 25.62 -12.05 -8.75
CA VAL A 764 25.20 -10.65 -8.73
C VAL A 764 24.02 -10.46 -9.66
N TYR A 765 22.96 -9.87 -9.13
CA TYR A 765 21.75 -9.56 -9.87
C TYR A 765 21.50 -8.07 -9.89
N PHE A 766 20.97 -7.61 -11.02
CA PHE A 766 20.25 -6.36 -11.18
C PHE A 766 18.75 -6.65 -11.05
N PHE A 767 18.03 -5.75 -10.40
CA PHE A 767 16.57 -5.76 -10.40
C PHE A 767 16.00 -4.46 -10.95
N ARG A 768 14.84 -4.57 -11.60
CA ARG A 768 14.00 -3.41 -11.94
C ARG A 768 12.53 -3.69 -11.67
N ILE A 769 11.82 -2.64 -11.28
CA ILE A 769 10.39 -2.68 -10.97
C ILE A 769 9.75 -1.49 -11.65
N ARG A 770 8.68 -1.73 -12.39
CA ARG A 770 7.92 -0.66 -13.05
C ARG A 770 7.22 0.19 -11.99
N ALA A 771 7.39 1.50 -12.03
CA ALA A 771 6.90 2.41 -10.99
C ALA A 771 5.46 2.94 -11.23
N ASP A 772 4.86 2.70 -12.40
CA ASP A 772 3.54 3.21 -12.82
C ASP A 772 2.41 2.18 -12.76
#